data_AF-A0A656D456-F1
#
_entry.id   AF-A0A656D456-F1
#
_cell.length_a   1.000
_cell.length_b   1.000
_cell.length_c   1.000
_cell.angle_alpha   90.00
_cell.angle_beta   90.00
_cell.angle_gamma   90.00
#
_symmetry.space_group_name_H-M   'P 1'
#
loop_
_entity.id
_entity.type
_entity.pdbx_description
1 polymer ?
#
loop_
_entity_poly.entity_id
_entity_poly.type
_entity_poly.pdbx_seq_one_letter_code
_entity_poly.pdbx_strand_id
1 'polypeptide(L)'
;MKIKCVIFDLDGTIAQTNELIFETFNYISQKYTGRKFSNEEIPVLFFGPPEEGGIRKLLQFFSSNEEVLKNLDSFTESAVREFYSYYERNHDKAKVYAGIKDLLSFLKDKGIKLAIFTGKGKVTTSITLRKLGIEKFFDVVITGDDVKQHKPSGEGIRKIIDILGLKPDEVILVGDAVSDVKAGKEAGVKIISALWDSYGKEKVIELKPDFVVYSVDELKKLLDELISEPEEKNKNILWCFLLSFLLLTNFLFTQDDFEIKGLRVYSYEDEIYPPVIVRYDTLWNGEPNTMNDYIVIEFDVKCASLPDIGIRFYHCDRNWRKTENIFVQSFFHSKTLYLNYATAEKGIKGYNYHFKNVFPDPDGIVQFPYSGNYIFEIYNTKADTVIYASGRFIVVDKLTEVRARLSKVLLSEMADFKNYVNQIDIEVDVPDSLNWYYITTVDVYENWKIFYPYAIDFGERKKYTYVSGFPSKTRIFKIWKIFPLNEYRQIDLRNEKIYPNGQPVIPIGGIDKVRKFWQGERDMDGGCKVVEEGMYSEYLEVIFRLEIDRETEQKIKGDIYIVGAFNNWKPEKEDVLKYDPAGNYYFVKKWLKRGIYDYQYVIGYYDYTKDEVVVVDWLGLEGNDWQTSNSYYIVVYYKDPQFGGFDRIIGFTKIKG
;
A
#
# COMPACT_ATOMS: atom_id res chain seq x y z
N MET A 1 36.48 -16.29 7.21
CA MET A 1 35.23 -17.06 7.44
C MET A 1 35.45 -18.40 6.74
N LYS A 2 35.16 -19.54 7.36
CA LYS A 2 35.43 -20.87 6.77
C LYS A 2 34.12 -21.56 6.45
N ILE A 3 33.67 -21.44 5.21
CA ILE A 3 32.46 -22.14 4.74
C ILE A 3 32.74 -23.65 4.73
N LYS A 4 31.84 -24.42 5.35
CA LYS A 4 31.88 -25.89 5.45
C LYS A 4 30.70 -26.56 4.75
N CYS A 5 29.61 -25.82 4.50
CA CYS A 5 28.44 -26.32 3.79
C CYS A 5 27.90 -25.29 2.80
N VAL A 6 27.49 -25.76 1.63
CA VAL A 6 26.73 -24.99 0.65
C VAL A 6 25.36 -25.63 0.50
N ILE A 7 24.32 -24.86 0.80
CA ILE A 7 22.92 -25.24 0.58
C ILE A 7 22.51 -24.66 -0.77
N PHE A 8 21.92 -25.48 -1.64
CA PHE A 8 21.39 -25.04 -2.92
C PHE A 8 19.87 -25.12 -2.95
N ASP A 9 19.23 -24.14 -3.57
CA ASP A 9 17.93 -24.37 -4.19
C ASP A 9 18.08 -25.28 -5.44
N LEU A 10 16.98 -25.90 -5.86
CA LEU A 10 16.96 -26.83 -6.97
C LEU A 10 16.49 -26.19 -8.28
N ASP A 11 15.28 -25.63 -8.29
CA ASP A 11 14.56 -25.25 -9.51
C ASP A 11 14.93 -23.80 -9.85
N GLY A 12 15.59 -23.57 -10.99
CA GLY A 12 16.12 -22.24 -11.35
C GLY A 12 17.58 -22.02 -10.92
N THR A 13 18.04 -22.73 -9.88
CA THR A 13 19.43 -22.67 -9.40
C THR A 13 20.31 -23.81 -9.93
N ILE A 14 20.00 -25.08 -9.62
CA ILE A 14 20.78 -26.24 -10.09
C ILE A 14 20.25 -26.77 -11.42
N ALA A 15 18.93 -26.80 -11.56
CA ALA A 15 18.23 -27.44 -12.67
C ALA A 15 17.30 -26.46 -13.39
N GLN A 16 17.31 -26.52 -14.72
CA GLN A 16 16.34 -25.89 -15.61
C GLN A 16 15.09 -26.75 -15.65
N THR A 17 14.19 -26.55 -14.70
CA THR A 17 12.97 -27.35 -14.51
C THR A 17 11.68 -26.54 -14.67
N ASN A 18 11.76 -25.21 -14.73
CA ASN A 18 10.60 -24.32 -14.76
C ASN A 18 9.63 -24.63 -15.90
N GLU A 19 10.13 -24.84 -17.12
CA GLU A 19 9.30 -25.21 -18.28
C GLU A 19 8.52 -26.50 -18.04
N LEU A 20 9.18 -27.54 -17.52
CA LEU A 20 8.55 -28.82 -17.20
C LEU A 20 7.50 -28.67 -16.08
N ILE A 21 7.78 -27.85 -15.06
CA ILE A 21 6.86 -27.59 -13.96
C ILE A 21 5.59 -26.90 -14.49
N PHE A 22 5.75 -25.84 -15.29
CA PHE A 22 4.63 -25.10 -15.86
C PHE A 22 3.79 -25.96 -16.79
N GLU A 23 4.43 -26.77 -17.63
CA GLU A 23 3.74 -27.70 -18.51
C GLU A 23 2.95 -28.76 -17.72
N THR A 24 3.54 -29.32 -16.67
CA THR A 24 2.88 -30.33 -15.83
C THR A 24 1.68 -29.74 -15.10
N PHE A 25 1.81 -28.53 -14.56
CA PHE A 25 0.67 -27.81 -13.95
C PHE A 25 -0.43 -27.53 -14.98
N ASN A 26 -0.08 -27.09 -16.18
CA ASN A 26 -1.05 -26.84 -17.24
C ASN A 26 -1.72 -28.11 -17.76
N TYR A 27 -1.00 -29.25 -17.77
CA TYR A 27 -1.59 -30.55 -18.10
C TYR A 27 -2.69 -30.92 -17.10
N ILE A 28 -2.42 -30.77 -15.79
CA ILE A 28 -3.43 -31.03 -14.74
C ILE A 28 -4.56 -30.01 -14.80
N SER A 29 -4.24 -28.71 -14.89
CA SER A 29 -5.26 -27.67 -14.99
C SER A 29 -6.20 -27.90 -16.16
N GLN A 30 -5.67 -28.09 -17.37
CA GLN A 30 -6.50 -28.32 -18.55
C GLN A 30 -7.43 -29.52 -18.38
N LYS A 31 -6.95 -30.59 -17.73
CA LYS A 31 -7.72 -31.81 -17.52
C LYS A 31 -8.85 -31.64 -16.50
N TYR A 32 -8.60 -30.96 -15.38
CA TYR A 32 -9.54 -30.92 -14.25
C TYR A 32 -10.37 -29.64 -14.17
N THR A 33 -9.91 -28.54 -14.78
CA THR A 33 -10.58 -27.23 -14.73
C THR A 33 -10.96 -26.72 -16.13
N GLY A 34 -10.43 -27.32 -17.19
CA GLY A 34 -10.62 -26.86 -18.56
C GLY A 34 -9.81 -25.61 -18.92
N ARG A 35 -9.06 -25.04 -17.97
CA ARG A 35 -8.29 -23.80 -18.12
C ARG A 35 -6.79 -24.09 -18.26
N LYS A 36 -6.08 -23.23 -18.99
CA LYS A 36 -4.63 -23.09 -18.92
C LYS A 36 -4.26 -21.76 -18.27
N PHE A 37 -3.12 -21.75 -17.61
CA PHE A 37 -2.52 -20.58 -16.99
C PHE A 37 -1.23 -20.22 -17.73
N SER A 38 -0.90 -18.95 -17.76
CA SER A 38 0.38 -18.48 -18.27
C SER A 38 1.52 -18.91 -17.34
N ASN A 39 2.76 -18.88 -17.84
CA ASN A 39 3.94 -19.23 -17.04
C ASN A 39 4.14 -18.26 -15.87
N GLU A 40 3.62 -17.04 -15.98
CA GLU A 40 3.64 -15.99 -14.95
C GLU A 40 2.54 -16.18 -13.90
N GLU A 41 1.38 -16.71 -14.29
CA GLU A 41 0.25 -16.98 -13.39
C GLU A 41 0.54 -18.17 -12.46
N ILE A 42 1.20 -19.23 -12.97
CA ILE A 42 1.40 -20.48 -12.23
C ILE A 42 2.18 -20.27 -10.91
N PRO A 43 3.34 -19.58 -10.89
CA PRO A 43 4.06 -19.31 -9.65
C PRO A 43 3.25 -18.52 -8.63
N VAL A 44 2.50 -17.51 -9.09
CA VAL A 44 1.76 -16.60 -8.21
C VAL A 44 0.58 -17.31 -7.55
N LEU A 45 -0.14 -18.13 -8.32
CA LEU A 45 -1.37 -18.77 -7.87
C LEU A 45 -1.13 -20.08 -7.12
N PHE A 46 -0.11 -20.85 -7.50
CA PHE A 46 0.03 -22.25 -7.07
C PHE A 46 1.32 -22.55 -6.31
N PHE A 47 2.35 -21.69 -6.35
CA PHE A 47 3.58 -21.93 -5.59
C PHE A 47 3.45 -21.44 -4.13
N GLY A 48 4.25 -22.02 -3.24
CA GLY A 48 4.23 -21.76 -1.80
C GLY A 48 4.09 -23.06 -1.00
N PRO A 49 2.97 -23.78 -1.10
CA PRO A 49 2.86 -25.15 -0.59
C PRO A 49 3.52 -26.16 -1.55
N PRO A 50 3.77 -27.40 -1.10
CA PRO A 50 4.11 -28.51 -1.99
C PRO A 50 3.05 -28.74 -3.07
N GLU A 51 3.36 -29.51 -4.10
CA GLU A 51 2.53 -29.71 -5.30
C GLU A 51 1.10 -30.14 -4.96
N GLU A 52 0.91 -30.93 -3.91
CA GLU A 52 -0.41 -31.31 -3.41
C GLU A 52 -1.25 -30.09 -3.01
N GLY A 53 -0.68 -29.14 -2.27
CA GLY A 53 -1.38 -27.90 -1.89
C GLY A 53 -1.67 -27.00 -3.08
N GLY A 54 -0.75 -26.93 -4.05
CA GLY A 54 -0.97 -26.19 -5.31
C GLY A 54 -2.11 -26.80 -6.15
N ILE A 55 -2.11 -28.13 -6.31
CA ILE A 55 -3.14 -28.87 -7.04
C ILE A 55 -4.49 -28.81 -6.31
N ARG A 56 -4.50 -28.90 -4.98
CA ARG A 56 -5.72 -28.73 -4.17
C ARG A 56 -6.36 -27.36 -4.40
N LYS A 57 -5.56 -26.29 -4.36
CA LYS A 57 -6.03 -24.92 -4.65
C LYS A 57 -6.57 -24.81 -6.07
N LEU A 58 -5.84 -25.35 -7.05
CA LEU A 58 -6.27 -25.40 -8.44
C LEU A 58 -7.67 -26.01 -8.58
N LEU A 59 -7.90 -27.19 -7.99
CA LEU A 59 -9.19 -27.87 -8.04
C LEU A 59 -10.28 -27.10 -7.27
N GLN A 60 -9.96 -26.59 -6.08
CA GLN A 60 -10.90 -25.90 -5.21
C GLN A 60 -11.44 -24.61 -5.82
N PHE A 61 -10.58 -23.82 -6.48
CA PHE A 61 -10.93 -22.48 -6.94
C PHE A 61 -11.30 -22.41 -8.43
N PHE A 62 -10.84 -23.36 -9.25
CA PHE A 62 -11.00 -23.27 -10.70
C PHE A 62 -11.80 -24.43 -11.30
N SER A 63 -12.15 -25.48 -10.54
CA SER A 63 -13.07 -26.50 -11.04
C SER A 63 -14.51 -26.01 -10.99
N SER A 64 -15.21 -26.09 -12.13
CA SER A 64 -16.66 -25.88 -12.20
C SER A 64 -17.47 -27.17 -12.02
N ASN A 65 -16.80 -28.31 -11.78
CA ASN A 65 -17.46 -29.61 -11.61
C ASN A 65 -17.86 -29.83 -10.14
N GLU A 66 -19.16 -29.86 -9.84
CA GLU A 66 -19.68 -30.08 -8.49
C GLU A 66 -19.19 -31.38 -7.84
N GLU A 67 -18.96 -32.44 -8.61
CA GLU A 67 -18.47 -33.72 -8.09
C GLU A 67 -17.03 -33.61 -7.58
N VAL A 68 -16.20 -32.82 -8.28
CA VAL A 68 -14.82 -32.50 -7.86
C VAL A 68 -14.83 -31.70 -6.57
N LEU A 69 -15.71 -30.71 -6.45
CA LEU A 69 -15.82 -29.87 -5.24
C LEU A 69 -16.34 -30.67 -4.04
N LYS A 70 -17.31 -31.57 -4.24
CA LYS A 70 -17.85 -32.44 -3.18
C LYS A 70 -16.86 -33.50 -2.70
N ASN A 71 -15.96 -33.97 -3.56
CA ASN A 71 -14.99 -35.02 -3.26
C ASN A 71 -13.53 -34.55 -3.40
N LEU A 72 -13.26 -33.31 -3.01
CA LEU A 72 -12.01 -32.60 -3.30
C LEU A 72 -10.74 -33.39 -2.92
N ASP A 73 -10.73 -34.07 -1.78
CA ASP A 73 -9.55 -34.81 -1.32
C ASP A 73 -9.20 -35.99 -2.27
N SER A 74 -10.19 -36.80 -2.65
CA SER A 74 -10.00 -37.94 -3.57
C SER A 74 -9.56 -37.50 -4.97
N PHE A 75 -10.14 -36.40 -5.47
CA PHE A 75 -9.73 -35.81 -6.75
C PHE A 75 -8.34 -35.19 -6.67
N THR A 76 -7.98 -34.57 -5.55
CA THR A 76 -6.63 -34.04 -5.31
C THR A 76 -5.61 -35.18 -5.34
N GLU A 77 -5.84 -36.27 -4.62
CA GLU A 77 -4.94 -37.45 -4.63
C GLU A 77 -4.76 -38.03 -6.03
N SER A 78 -5.83 -38.08 -6.82
CA SER A 78 -5.79 -38.59 -8.20
C SER A 78 -5.01 -37.64 -9.11
N ALA A 79 -5.28 -36.34 -9.03
CA ALA A 79 -4.58 -35.32 -9.79
C ALA A 79 -3.09 -35.24 -9.45
N VAL A 80 -2.72 -35.41 -8.17
CA VAL A 80 -1.32 -35.46 -7.71
C VAL A 80 -0.60 -36.69 -8.27
N ARG A 81 -1.21 -37.87 -8.27
CA ARG A 81 -0.62 -39.07 -8.88
C ARG A 81 -0.38 -38.91 -10.37
N GLU A 82 -1.32 -38.27 -11.07
CA GLU A 82 -1.17 -37.95 -12.47
C GLU A 82 -0.10 -36.90 -12.73
N PHE A 83 -0.02 -35.88 -11.87
CA PHE A 83 1.02 -34.85 -11.91
C PHE A 83 2.40 -35.50 -11.83
N TYR A 84 2.64 -36.37 -10.83
CA TYR A 84 3.91 -37.07 -10.68
C TYR A 84 4.22 -37.97 -11.88
N SER A 85 3.21 -38.71 -12.38
CA SER A 85 3.38 -39.58 -13.54
C SER A 85 3.68 -38.81 -14.83
N TYR A 86 3.10 -37.62 -15.02
CA TYR A 86 3.40 -36.75 -16.16
C TYR A 86 4.79 -36.14 -16.02
N TYR A 87 5.11 -35.62 -14.83
CA TYR A 87 6.39 -35.00 -14.51
C TYR A 87 7.56 -35.96 -14.73
N GLU A 88 7.44 -37.22 -14.29
CA GLU A 88 8.50 -38.23 -14.46
C GLU A 88 8.67 -38.67 -15.92
N ARG A 89 7.57 -38.87 -16.66
CA ARG A 89 7.62 -39.30 -18.07
C ARG A 89 8.21 -38.23 -18.98
N ASN A 90 8.00 -36.96 -18.65
CA ASN A 90 8.47 -35.83 -19.46
C ASN A 90 9.76 -35.20 -18.93
N HIS A 91 10.44 -35.87 -17.99
CA HIS A 91 11.60 -35.30 -17.31
C HIS A 91 12.81 -35.07 -18.22
N ASP A 92 12.84 -35.63 -19.43
CA ASP A 92 13.89 -35.42 -20.42
C ASP A 92 13.97 -33.94 -20.89
N LYS A 93 12.95 -33.13 -20.58
CA LYS A 93 12.95 -31.67 -20.80
C LYS A 93 13.76 -30.89 -19.77
N ALA A 94 14.02 -31.48 -18.59
CA ALA A 94 14.81 -30.85 -17.56
C ALA A 94 16.30 -31.18 -17.74
N LYS A 95 17.16 -30.20 -17.46
CA LYS A 95 18.61 -30.36 -17.51
C LYS A 95 19.29 -29.60 -16.38
N VAL A 96 20.48 -30.05 -16.00
CA VAL A 96 21.33 -29.29 -15.08
C VAL A 96 21.96 -28.12 -15.85
N TYR A 97 22.12 -26.94 -15.23
CA TYR A 97 22.88 -25.86 -15.89
C TYR A 97 24.31 -26.29 -16.21
N ALA A 98 24.85 -25.75 -17.30
CA ALA A 98 26.23 -26.02 -17.71
C ALA A 98 27.21 -25.67 -16.57
N GLY A 99 28.16 -26.58 -16.30
CA GLY A 99 29.17 -26.41 -15.25
C GLY A 99 28.73 -26.80 -13.83
N ILE A 100 27.43 -27.01 -13.54
CA ILE A 100 26.98 -27.34 -12.17
C ILE A 100 27.51 -28.69 -11.69
N LYS A 101 27.54 -29.73 -12.54
CA LYS A 101 28.09 -31.04 -12.15
C LYS A 101 29.57 -30.93 -11.75
N ASP A 102 30.32 -30.11 -12.49
CA ASP A 102 31.73 -29.86 -12.22
C ASP A 102 31.91 -29.03 -10.94
N LEU A 103 31.03 -28.06 -10.70
CA LEU A 103 30.98 -27.29 -9.44
C LEU A 103 30.69 -28.20 -8.24
N LEU A 104 29.68 -29.06 -8.32
CA LEU A 104 29.32 -29.99 -7.24
C LEU A 104 30.48 -30.96 -6.95
N SER A 105 31.12 -31.51 -8.00
CA SER A 105 32.31 -32.35 -7.83
C SER A 105 33.46 -31.58 -7.16
N PHE A 106 33.77 -30.37 -7.65
CA PHE A 106 34.81 -29.52 -7.10
C PHE A 106 34.61 -29.22 -5.61
N LEU A 107 33.38 -28.93 -5.18
CA LEU A 107 33.08 -28.67 -3.77
C LEU A 107 33.25 -29.94 -2.91
N LYS A 108 32.84 -31.11 -3.41
CA LYS A 108 33.06 -32.39 -2.71
C LYS A 108 34.54 -32.73 -2.58
N ASP A 109 35.33 -32.50 -3.62
CA ASP A 109 36.78 -32.72 -3.60
C ASP A 109 37.48 -31.82 -2.57
N LYS A 110 36.92 -30.62 -2.29
CA LYS A 110 37.35 -29.73 -1.21
C LYS A 110 36.81 -30.09 0.18
N GLY A 111 36.06 -31.18 0.31
CA GLY A 111 35.49 -31.65 1.58
C GLY A 111 34.29 -30.82 2.08
N ILE A 112 33.66 -30.03 1.21
CA ILE A 112 32.48 -29.23 1.55
C ILE A 112 31.24 -30.12 1.57
N LYS A 113 30.41 -29.95 2.59
CA LYS A 113 29.09 -30.58 2.67
C LYS A 113 28.12 -29.90 1.71
N LEU A 114 27.36 -30.69 0.97
CA LEU A 114 26.37 -30.17 0.02
C LEU A 114 24.98 -30.54 0.48
N ALA A 115 24.07 -29.57 0.49
CA ALA A 115 22.68 -29.84 0.82
C ALA A 115 21.73 -29.15 -0.17
N ILE A 116 20.50 -29.65 -0.22
CA ILE A 116 19.40 -29.02 -0.95
C ILE A 116 18.37 -28.51 0.04
N PHE A 117 17.91 -27.28 -0.18
CA PHE A 117 16.67 -26.79 0.40
C PHE A 117 15.78 -26.22 -0.71
N THR A 118 14.64 -26.87 -0.97
CA THR A 118 13.71 -26.48 -2.03
C THR A 118 12.27 -26.39 -1.51
N GLY A 119 11.46 -25.52 -2.11
CA GLY A 119 10.00 -25.46 -1.87
C GLY A 119 9.23 -26.59 -2.57
N LYS A 120 9.90 -27.31 -3.47
CA LYS A 120 9.37 -28.46 -4.20
C LYS A 120 9.07 -29.63 -3.25
N GLY A 121 8.05 -30.44 -3.56
CA GLY A 121 7.73 -31.64 -2.80
C GLY A 121 8.74 -32.77 -2.99
N LYS A 122 8.65 -33.78 -2.12
CA LYS A 122 9.63 -34.85 -1.99
C LYS A 122 9.69 -35.76 -3.20
N VAL A 123 8.54 -36.09 -3.78
CA VAL A 123 8.43 -37.03 -4.92
C VAL A 123 9.08 -36.44 -6.17
N THR A 124 8.73 -35.21 -6.53
CA THR A 124 9.26 -34.53 -7.71
C THR A 124 10.73 -34.15 -7.52
N THR A 125 11.16 -33.78 -6.31
CA THR A 125 12.58 -33.60 -5.96
C THR A 125 13.37 -34.90 -6.21
N SER A 126 12.90 -36.04 -5.69
CA SER A 126 13.56 -37.34 -5.89
C SER A 126 13.64 -37.73 -7.37
N ILE A 127 12.56 -37.51 -8.14
CA ILE A 127 12.55 -37.73 -9.60
C ILE A 127 13.63 -36.88 -10.26
N THR A 128 13.67 -35.57 -9.98
CA THR A 128 14.65 -34.64 -10.56
C THR A 128 16.08 -35.07 -10.24
N LEU A 129 16.41 -35.34 -8.97
CA LEU A 129 17.78 -35.68 -8.58
C LEU A 129 18.26 -36.99 -9.20
N ARG A 130 17.39 -38.00 -9.28
CA ARG A 130 17.67 -39.30 -9.89
C ARG A 130 17.88 -39.18 -11.40
N LYS A 131 16.92 -38.55 -12.11
CA LYS A 131 16.94 -38.42 -13.57
C LYS A 131 18.10 -37.56 -14.06
N LEU A 132 18.47 -36.51 -13.32
CA LEU A 132 19.62 -35.67 -13.65
C LEU A 132 20.97 -36.26 -13.20
N GLY A 133 20.95 -37.32 -12.38
CA GLY A 133 22.14 -38.03 -11.92
C GLY A 133 22.99 -37.24 -10.92
N ILE A 134 22.36 -36.37 -10.13
CA ILE A 134 23.03 -35.47 -9.17
C ILE A 134 22.75 -35.82 -7.70
N GLU A 135 21.84 -36.76 -7.43
CA GLU A 135 21.49 -37.20 -6.07
C GLU A 135 22.72 -37.55 -5.20
N LYS A 136 23.70 -38.23 -5.79
CA LYS A 136 24.94 -38.68 -5.14
C LYS A 136 25.81 -37.58 -4.54
N PHE A 137 25.64 -36.32 -4.94
CA PHE A 137 26.48 -35.22 -4.46
C PHE A 137 26.04 -34.71 -3.08
N PHE A 138 24.74 -34.79 -2.77
CA PHE A 138 24.15 -34.13 -1.61
C PHE A 138 24.19 -35.02 -0.36
N ASP A 139 24.69 -34.46 0.73
CA ASP A 139 24.70 -35.08 2.05
C ASP A 139 23.32 -35.00 2.72
N VAL A 140 22.55 -33.94 2.46
CA VAL A 140 21.21 -33.70 3.04
C VAL A 140 20.28 -33.08 1.99
N VAL A 141 19.03 -33.55 1.93
CA VAL A 141 17.97 -32.95 1.10
C VAL A 141 16.78 -32.66 1.99
N ILE A 142 16.40 -31.38 2.09
CA ILE A 142 15.19 -30.91 2.76
C ILE A 142 14.25 -30.32 1.71
N THR A 143 13.03 -30.85 1.65
CA THR A 143 12.00 -30.47 0.68
C THR A 143 10.87 -29.69 1.35
N GLY A 144 9.92 -29.19 0.55
CA GLY A 144 8.72 -28.54 1.05
C GLY A 144 7.95 -29.42 2.03
N ASP A 145 7.94 -30.73 1.82
CA ASP A 145 7.23 -31.71 2.67
C ASP A 145 7.91 -31.95 4.03
N ASP A 146 9.19 -31.56 4.17
CA ASP A 146 9.98 -31.83 5.38
C ASP A 146 9.91 -30.69 6.42
N VAL A 147 9.18 -29.60 6.12
CA VAL A 147 9.06 -28.40 6.96
C VAL A 147 7.60 -28.00 7.19
N LYS A 148 7.32 -27.37 8.32
CA LYS A 148 5.99 -26.81 8.61
C LYS A 148 5.82 -25.43 8.01
N GLN A 149 6.86 -24.60 8.06
CA GLN A 149 6.92 -23.29 7.43
C GLN A 149 7.83 -23.36 6.20
N HIS A 150 7.23 -23.24 5.02
CA HIS A 150 7.96 -23.20 3.76
C HIS A 150 8.70 -21.87 3.57
N LYS A 151 9.56 -21.78 2.53
CA LYS A 151 10.18 -20.51 2.13
C LYS A 151 9.07 -19.44 1.97
N PRO A 152 9.23 -18.21 2.50
CA PRO A 152 10.47 -17.55 2.93
C PRO A 152 10.97 -17.85 4.36
N SER A 153 10.38 -18.80 5.08
CA SER A 153 10.93 -19.23 6.38
C SER A 153 12.27 -19.96 6.20
N GLY A 154 13.23 -19.70 7.09
CA GLY A 154 14.51 -20.38 7.17
C GLY A 154 14.46 -21.68 7.98
N GLU A 155 13.27 -22.22 8.31
CA GLU A 155 13.10 -23.50 9.03
C GLU A 155 13.93 -24.62 8.39
N GLY A 156 13.85 -24.79 7.06
CA GLY A 156 14.59 -25.84 6.36
C GLY A 156 16.11 -25.67 6.43
N ILE A 157 16.60 -24.43 6.39
CA ILE A 157 18.03 -24.10 6.51
C ILE A 157 18.53 -24.47 7.90
N ARG A 158 17.79 -24.07 8.95
CA ARG A 158 18.11 -24.44 10.35
C ARG A 158 18.13 -25.95 10.54
N LYS A 159 17.16 -26.67 9.98
CA LYS A 159 17.13 -28.13 10.01
C LYS A 159 18.37 -28.77 9.37
N ILE A 160 18.85 -28.22 8.24
CA ILE A 160 20.10 -28.68 7.61
C ILE A 160 21.31 -28.40 8.51
N ILE A 161 21.39 -27.20 9.09
CA ILE A 161 22.45 -26.80 10.02
C ILE A 161 22.50 -27.77 11.21
N ASP A 162 21.35 -28.09 11.79
CA ASP A 162 21.22 -29.00 12.94
C ASP A 162 21.64 -30.43 12.58
N ILE A 163 21.19 -30.96 11.42
CA ILE A 163 21.55 -32.30 10.94
C ILE A 163 23.06 -32.43 10.73
N LEU A 164 23.70 -31.38 10.21
CA LEU A 164 25.13 -31.37 9.90
C LEU A 164 26.00 -30.95 11.09
N GLY A 165 25.41 -30.49 12.20
CA GLY A 165 26.13 -30.01 13.37
C GLY A 165 27.01 -28.79 13.09
N LEU A 166 26.52 -27.87 12.26
CA LEU A 166 27.25 -26.67 11.83
C LEU A 166 26.75 -25.40 12.54
N LYS A 167 27.43 -24.28 12.32
CA LYS A 167 26.96 -22.95 12.71
C LYS A 167 26.49 -22.14 11.50
N PRO A 168 25.58 -21.16 11.66
CA PRO A 168 25.11 -20.33 10.54
C PRO A 168 26.23 -19.64 9.74
N ASP A 169 27.32 -19.24 10.38
CA ASP A 169 28.49 -18.61 9.74
C ASP A 169 29.43 -19.60 9.00
N GLU A 170 29.16 -20.90 9.09
CA GLU A 170 29.86 -21.95 8.35
C GLU A 170 29.06 -22.42 7.13
N VAL A 171 27.87 -21.84 6.91
CA VAL A 171 26.94 -22.23 5.85
C VAL A 171 26.72 -21.05 4.91
N ILE A 172 26.50 -21.35 3.63
CA ILE A 172 26.04 -20.37 2.65
C ILE A 172 24.91 -20.98 1.82
N LEU A 173 23.87 -20.19 1.57
CA LEU A 173 22.76 -20.56 0.71
C LEU A 173 23.03 -20.03 -0.71
N VAL A 174 22.67 -20.81 -1.72
CA VAL A 174 22.67 -20.41 -3.13
C VAL A 174 21.25 -20.60 -3.66
N GLY A 175 20.64 -19.54 -4.18
CA GLY A 175 19.26 -19.57 -4.69
C GLY A 175 19.01 -18.47 -5.71
N ASP A 176 17.97 -18.59 -6.51
CA ASP A 176 17.64 -17.65 -7.60
C ASP A 176 16.38 -16.82 -7.33
N ALA A 177 15.66 -17.07 -6.23
CA ALA A 177 14.38 -16.46 -5.95
C ALA A 177 14.36 -15.54 -4.71
N VAL A 178 13.36 -14.65 -4.68
CA VAL A 178 13.06 -13.75 -3.54
C VAL A 178 12.89 -14.53 -2.24
N SER A 179 12.28 -15.71 -2.33
CA SER A 179 12.02 -16.60 -1.20
C SER A 179 13.31 -17.16 -0.60
N ASP A 180 14.37 -17.37 -1.40
CA ASP A 180 15.68 -17.83 -0.94
C ASP A 180 16.41 -16.75 -0.16
N VAL A 181 16.41 -15.52 -0.67
CA VAL A 181 17.05 -14.38 0.01
C VAL A 181 16.41 -14.14 1.37
N LYS A 182 15.07 -14.19 1.44
CA LYS A 182 14.36 -14.06 2.72
C LYS A 182 14.64 -15.22 3.66
N ALA A 183 14.67 -16.46 3.17
CA ALA A 183 14.95 -17.64 3.98
C ALA A 183 16.39 -17.62 4.54
N GLY A 184 17.39 -17.26 3.73
CA GLY A 184 18.77 -17.11 4.17
C GLY A 184 18.90 -16.08 5.29
N LYS A 185 18.30 -14.89 5.09
CA LYS A 185 18.29 -13.81 6.10
C LYS A 185 17.61 -14.22 7.40
N GLU A 186 16.46 -14.88 7.31
CA GLU A 186 15.72 -15.35 8.49
C GLU A 186 16.50 -16.46 9.25
N ALA A 187 17.23 -17.31 8.53
CA ALA A 187 18.10 -18.32 9.12
C ALA A 187 19.45 -17.77 9.64
N GLY A 188 19.76 -16.49 9.39
CA GLY A 188 21.05 -15.89 9.75
C GLY A 188 22.23 -16.41 8.92
N VAL A 189 21.97 -16.88 7.70
CA VAL A 189 22.96 -17.46 6.77
C VAL A 189 23.15 -16.53 5.58
N LYS A 190 24.41 -16.39 5.11
CA LYS A 190 24.70 -15.59 3.92
C LYS A 190 24.08 -16.22 2.67
N ILE A 191 23.66 -15.39 1.72
CA ILE A 191 23.03 -15.81 0.46
C ILE A 191 23.83 -15.35 -0.76
N ILE A 192 24.08 -16.28 -1.68
CA ILE A 192 24.52 -16.00 -3.04
C ILE A 192 23.31 -16.12 -3.97
N SER A 193 22.92 -15.02 -4.60
CA SER A 193 21.84 -15.03 -5.59
C SER A 193 22.35 -15.37 -6.99
N ALA A 194 21.84 -16.47 -7.54
CA ALA A 194 22.17 -16.97 -8.88
C ALA A 194 21.21 -16.38 -9.93
N LEU A 195 21.70 -15.44 -10.76
CA LEU A 195 20.86 -14.64 -11.66
C LEU A 195 21.06 -14.97 -13.14
N TRP A 196 21.49 -16.20 -13.47
CA TRP A 196 21.67 -16.66 -14.86
C TRP A 196 20.35 -17.02 -15.57
N ASP A 197 19.28 -17.29 -14.83
CA ASP A 197 17.95 -17.66 -15.39
C ASP A 197 16.79 -17.27 -14.44
N SER A 198 16.98 -16.22 -13.64
CA SER A 198 16.00 -15.81 -12.62
C SER A 198 14.85 -14.99 -13.23
N TYR A 199 13.62 -15.52 -13.12
CA TYR A 199 12.36 -14.86 -13.51
C TYR A 199 12.01 -13.64 -12.65
N GLY A 200 12.78 -13.37 -11.59
CA GLY A 200 12.58 -12.26 -10.66
C GLY A 200 13.86 -11.50 -10.34
N LYS A 201 14.80 -11.45 -11.29
CA LYS A 201 16.14 -10.87 -11.15
C LYS A 201 16.14 -9.52 -10.44
N GLU A 202 15.25 -8.61 -10.84
CA GLU A 202 15.13 -7.27 -10.27
C GLU A 202 14.70 -7.33 -8.79
N LYS A 203 13.67 -8.13 -8.48
CA LYS A 203 13.16 -8.33 -7.12
C LYS A 203 14.17 -9.01 -6.18
N VAL A 204 15.01 -9.88 -6.72
CA VAL A 204 16.07 -10.55 -5.96
C VAL A 204 17.16 -9.54 -5.60
N ILE A 205 17.54 -8.68 -6.53
CA ILE A 205 18.52 -7.61 -6.30
C ILE A 205 18.00 -6.59 -5.28
N GLU A 206 16.72 -6.22 -5.34
CA GLU A 206 16.05 -5.31 -4.38
C GLU A 206 16.22 -5.78 -2.93
N LEU A 207 16.22 -7.09 -2.70
CA LEU A 207 16.40 -7.65 -1.36
C LEU A 207 17.84 -7.56 -0.84
N LYS A 208 18.81 -7.04 -1.59
CA LYS A 208 20.22 -6.92 -1.21
C LYS A 208 20.79 -8.24 -0.66
N PRO A 209 20.94 -9.28 -1.51
CA PRO A 209 21.64 -10.50 -1.13
C PRO A 209 23.11 -10.20 -0.84
N ASP A 210 23.77 -11.04 -0.05
CA ASP A 210 25.19 -10.82 0.32
C ASP A 210 26.10 -10.85 -0.91
N PHE A 211 25.77 -11.71 -1.88
CA PHE A 211 26.49 -11.84 -3.14
C PHE A 211 25.54 -12.09 -4.30
N VAL A 212 25.96 -11.70 -5.51
CA VAL A 212 25.23 -11.92 -6.76
C VAL A 212 26.19 -12.49 -7.79
N VAL A 213 25.74 -13.50 -8.53
CA VAL A 213 26.51 -14.13 -9.62
C VAL A 213 25.62 -14.31 -10.85
N TYR A 214 26.21 -14.13 -12.03
CA TYR A 214 25.50 -14.22 -13.32
C TYR A 214 25.90 -15.46 -14.13
N SER A 215 26.85 -16.26 -13.64
CA SER A 215 27.24 -17.52 -14.25
C SER A 215 27.71 -18.54 -13.20
N VAL A 216 27.67 -19.83 -13.58
CA VAL A 216 28.16 -20.92 -12.74
C VAL A 216 29.67 -20.82 -12.50
N ASP A 217 30.42 -20.26 -13.45
CA ASP A 217 31.85 -20.01 -13.31
C ASP A 217 32.15 -18.91 -12.28
N GLU A 218 31.35 -17.83 -12.25
CA GLU A 218 31.43 -16.81 -11.20
C GLU A 218 31.10 -17.41 -9.83
N LEU A 219 30.06 -18.24 -9.75
CA LEU A 219 29.72 -18.94 -8.51
C LEU A 219 30.89 -19.81 -8.04
N LYS A 220 31.52 -20.56 -8.95
CA LYS A 220 32.67 -21.41 -8.62
C LYS A 220 33.83 -20.61 -8.06
N LYS A 221 34.20 -19.48 -8.70
CA LYS A 221 35.28 -18.60 -8.25
C LYS A 221 34.97 -18.00 -6.87
N LEU A 222 33.76 -17.48 -6.69
CA LEU A 222 33.35 -16.90 -5.41
C LEU A 222 33.37 -17.93 -4.29
N LEU A 223 32.83 -19.13 -4.52
CA LEU A 223 32.87 -20.20 -3.53
C LEU A 223 34.32 -20.62 -3.23
N ASP A 224 35.18 -20.69 -4.23
CA ASP A 224 36.61 -21.00 -4.04
C ASP A 224 37.31 -19.98 -3.12
N GLU A 225 37.04 -18.69 -3.31
CA GLU A 225 37.54 -17.61 -2.45
C GLU A 225 36.99 -17.70 -1.02
N LEU A 226 35.70 -18.01 -0.86
CA LEU A 226 35.05 -18.13 0.45
C LEU A 226 35.46 -19.39 1.22
N ILE A 227 35.93 -20.42 0.52
CA ILE A 227 36.42 -21.68 1.09
C ILE A 227 37.91 -21.62 1.43
N SER A 228 38.69 -20.85 0.68
CA SER A 228 40.14 -20.71 0.85
C SER A 228 40.50 -19.76 2.01
N GLU A 229 41.58 -20.03 2.74
CA GLU A 229 42.05 -19.15 3.82
C GLU A 229 42.58 -17.81 3.26
N PRO A 230 42.38 -16.67 3.93
CA PRO A 230 42.99 -15.42 3.50
C PRO A 230 44.51 -15.53 3.67
N GLU A 231 45.27 -15.49 2.58
CA GLU A 231 46.69 -15.15 2.66
C GLU A 231 46.82 -13.76 3.31
N GLU A 232 47.68 -13.70 4.31
CA GLU A 232 47.96 -12.54 5.13
C GLU A 232 48.72 -11.48 4.30
N LYS A 233 48.04 -10.78 3.41
CA LYS A 233 48.64 -9.64 2.69
C LYS A 233 47.66 -8.47 2.55
N ASN A 234 48.15 -7.33 3.05
CA ASN A 234 47.64 -5.97 2.85
C ASN A 234 46.49 -5.48 3.76
N LYS A 235 46.74 -5.48 5.07
CA LYS A 235 46.09 -4.53 5.99
C LYS A 235 46.41 -3.06 5.68
N ASN A 236 47.48 -2.75 4.94
CA ASN A 236 47.89 -1.36 4.67
C ASN A 236 47.22 -0.70 3.45
N ILE A 237 46.74 -1.49 2.48
CA ILE A 237 46.02 -0.95 1.30
C ILE A 237 44.57 -0.61 1.66
N LEU A 238 43.95 -1.41 2.52
CA LEU A 238 42.57 -1.20 2.98
C LEU A 238 42.41 0.12 3.75
N TRP A 239 43.41 0.51 4.55
CA TRP A 239 43.39 1.78 5.29
C TRP A 239 43.58 3.01 4.39
N CYS A 240 44.38 2.90 3.32
CA CYS A 240 44.52 3.98 2.33
C CYS A 240 43.27 4.13 1.47
N PHE A 241 42.62 3.03 1.09
CA PHE A 241 41.33 3.04 0.39
C PHE A 241 40.21 3.59 1.28
N LEU A 242 40.14 3.20 2.55
CA LEU A 242 39.17 3.72 3.51
C LEU A 242 39.32 5.22 3.74
N LEU A 243 40.55 5.75 3.85
CA LEU A 243 40.76 7.20 3.96
C LEU A 243 40.41 7.95 2.67
N SER A 244 40.76 7.41 1.50
CA SER A 244 40.36 8.03 0.22
C SER A 244 38.85 7.94 -0.03
N PHE A 245 38.21 6.87 0.44
CA PHE A 245 36.76 6.67 0.35
C PHE A 245 36.01 7.58 1.32
N LEU A 246 36.48 7.75 2.56
CA LEU A 246 35.93 8.70 3.54
C LEU A 246 36.10 10.17 3.13
N LEU A 247 37.17 10.49 2.39
CA LEU A 247 37.37 11.81 1.80
C LEU A 247 36.52 12.05 0.53
N LEU A 248 36.21 11.00 -0.25
CA LEU A 248 35.28 11.09 -1.38
C LEU A 248 33.80 11.11 -0.95
N THR A 249 33.41 10.39 0.11
CA THR A 249 32.02 10.35 0.58
C THR A 249 31.54 11.64 1.20
N ASN A 250 32.45 12.51 1.67
CA ASN A 250 32.10 13.84 2.18
C ASN A 250 31.94 14.90 1.08
N PHE A 251 32.24 14.58 -0.19
CA PHE A 251 32.09 15.51 -1.32
C PHE A 251 30.91 15.16 -2.25
N LEU A 252 30.20 14.06 -2.01
CA LEU A 252 29.14 13.55 -2.90
C LEU A 252 27.92 13.04 -2.11
N PHE A 253 27.45 13.78 -1.11
CA PHE A 253 26.07 13.63 -0.61
C PHE A 253 25.57 14.98 -0.10
N THR A 254 25.42 15.95 -1.01
CA THR A 254 24.27 16.83 -0.87
C THR A 254 23.06 15.97 -1.17
N GLN A 255 22.29 15.62 -0.14
CA GLN A 255 20.97 15.06 -0.34
C GLN A 255 20.23 16.07 -1.22
N ASP A 256 19.96 15.71 -2.48
CA ASP A 256 19.12 16.54 -3.33
C ASP A 256 17.80 16.73 -2.58
N ASP A 257 17.48 17.98 -2.24
CA ASP A 257 16.23 18.35 -1.56
C ASP A 257 15.05 17.91 -2.46
N PHE A 258 14.54 16.72 -2.19
CA PHE A 258 13.37 16.15 -2.86
C PHE A 258 12.15 16.36 -1.94
N GLU A 259 11.17 17.11 -2.41
CA GLU A 259 9.94 17.39 -1.66
C GLU A 259 8.72 17.30 -2.59
N ILE A 260 7.71 16.52 -2.18
CA ILE A 260 6.36 16.57 -2.78
C ILE A 260 5.58 17.69 -2.09
N LYS A 261 4.97 18.57 -2.88
CA LYS A 261 4.25 19.74 -2.38
C LYS A 261 2.85 19.80 -2.97
N GLY A 262 1.91 20.30 -2.18
CA GLY A 262 0.53 20.51 -2.62
C GLY A 262 -0.12 19.25 -3.19
N LEU A 263 0.12 18.08 -2.58
CA LEU A 263 -0.54 16.85 -2.98
C LEU A 263 -2.05 16.98 -2.79
N ARG A 264 -2.79 16.77 -3.87
CA ARG A 264 -4.25 16.81 -3.91
C ARG A 264 -4.77 15.61 -4.67
N VAL A 265 -5.93 15.14 -4.22
CA VAL A 265 -6.68 14.06 -4.86
C VAL A 265 -8.17 14.40 -4.81
N TYR A 266 -8.80 14.46 -5.96
CA TYR A 266 -10.15 15.00 -6.12
C TYR A 266 -10.89 14.32 -7.28
N SER A 267 -12.20 14.53 -7.40
CA SER A 267 -12.98 14.03 -8.55
C SER A 267 -12.61 14.79 -9.83
N TYR A 268 -12.58 14.11 -10.97
CA TYR A 268 -12.33 14.74 -12.26
C TYR A 268 -13.30 15.88 -12.63
N GLU A 269 -14.50 15.93 -12.03
CA GLU A 269 -15.48 16.98 -12.28
C GLU A 269 -15.04 18.37 -11.78
N ASP A 270 -14.56 18.47 -10.55
CA ASP A 270 -14.07 19.71 -9.92
C ASP A 270 -13.19 19.34 -8.71
N GLU A 271 -12.15 20.14 -8.46
CA GLU A 271 -11.20 20.00 -7.35
C GLU A 271 -11.81 20.14 -5.95
N ILE A 272 -13.04 20.68 -5.85
CA ILE A 272 -13.78 20.72 -4.57
C ILE A 272 -14.50 19.41 -4.25
N TYR A 273 -14.64 18.52 -5.22
CA TYR A 273 -15.38 17.27 -5.05
C TYR A 273 -14.48 16.13 -4.58
N PRO A 274 -15.01 15.24 -3.73
CA PRO A 274 -14.23 14.18 -3.15
C PRO A 274 -13.73 13.17 -4.20
N PRO A 275 -12.55 12.56 -4.00
CA PRO A 275 -12.03 11.53 -4.88
C PRO A 275 -12.80 10.21 -4.73
N VAL A 276 -13.92 10.12 -5.43
CA VAL A 276 -14.82 8.97 -5.46
C VAL A 276 -14.99 8.55 -6.90
N ILE A 277 -14.80 7.27 -7.17
CA ILE A 277 -15.11 6.66 -8.48
C ILE A 277 -16.39 5.85 -8.30
N VAL A 278 -17.45 6.20 -9.00
CA VAL A 278 -18.75 5.52 -8.97
C VAL A 278 -18.95 4.70 -10.24
N ARG A 279 -19.08 3.38 -10.07
CA ARG A 279 -19.35 2.42 -11.15
C ARG A 279 -20.85 2.11 -11.15
N TYR A 280 -21.52 2.52 -12.21
CA TYR A 280 -22.98 2.40 -12.33
C TYR A 280 -23.44 1.04 -12.88
N ASP A 281 -22.65 0.39 -13.76
CA ASP A 281 -23.03 -0.85 -14.45
C ASP A 281 -21.83 -1.77 -14.76
N THR A 282 -22.10 -2.94 -15.32
CA THR A 282 -21.12 -3.79 -16.01
C THR A 282 -21.26 -3.60 -17.52
N LEU A 283 -20.14 -3.44 -18.23
CA LEU A 283 -20.08 -3.51 -19.68
C LEU A 283 -20.60 -4.88 -20.16
N TRP A 284 -20.99 -4.98 -21.43
CA TRP A 284 -21.57 -6.20 -22.04
C TRP A 284 -20.66 -7.44 -21.95
N ASN A 285 -19.37 -7.25 -21.70
CA ASN A 285 -18.35 -8.29 -21.51
C ASN A 285 -18.17 -8.71 -20.03
N GLY A 286 -18.95 -8.16 -19.10
CA GLY A 286 -18.88 -8.46 -17.67
C GLY A 286 -17.87 -7.63 -16.87
N GLU A 287 -17.12 -6.74 -17.52
CA GLU A 287 -16.20 -5.80 -16.87
C GLU A 287 -16.98 -4.65 -16.20
N PRO A 288 -16.57 -4.11 -15.05
CA PRO A 288 -17.17 -2.90 -14.47
C PRO A 288 -17.09 -1.71 -15.44
N ASN A 289 -18.19 -0.99 -15.65
CA ASN A 289 -18.23 0.22 -16.47
C ASN A 289 -17.61 1.39 -15.69
N THR A 290 -16.33 1.65 -15.93
CA THR A 290 -15.56 2.80 -15.40
C THR A 290 -15.45 3.95 -16.39
N MET A 291 -16.16 3.89 -17.52
CA MET A 291 -15.85 4.65 -18.72
C MET A 291 -16.01 6.18 -18.59
N ASN A 292 -16.57 6.68 -17.47
CA ASN A 292 -16.87 8.10 -17.28
C ASN A 292 -16.59 8.66 -15.87
N ASP A 293 -15.94 7.92 -14.95
CA ASP A 293 -15.65 8.45 -13.60
C ASP A 293 -14.19 8.21 -13.19
N TYR A 294 -13.52 9.30 -12.81
CA TYR A 294 -12.08 9.37 -12.60
C TYR A 294 -11.76 10.22 -11.38
N ILE A 295 -10.65 9.91 -10.73
CA ILE A 295 -9.99 10.84 -9.81
C ILE A 295 -8.82 11.51 -10.50
N VAL A 296 -8.48 12.71 -10.05
CA VAL A 296 -7.24 13.38 -10.41
C VAL A 296 -6.30 13.28 -9.22
N ILE A 297 -5.06 12.88 -9.46
CA ILE A 297 -3.96 13.02 -8.50
C ILE A 297 -3.03 14.10 -9.04
N GLU A 298 -2.79 15.12 -8.21
CA GLU A 298 -2.01 16.29 -8.60
C GLU A 298 -1.04 16.70 -7.48
N PHE A 299 0.19 17.02 -7.85
CA PHE A 299 1.20 17.51 -6.91
C PHE A 299 2.34 18.19 -7.66
N ASP A 300 3.09 19.01 -6.92
CA ASP A 300 4.33 19.61 -7.37
C ASP A 300 5.53 18.89 -6.75
N VAL A 301 6.67 18.90 -7.44
CA VAL A 301 7.94 18.33 -6.96
C VAL A 301 9.01 19.40 -6.97
N LYS A 302 9.63 19.61 -5.81
CA LYS A 302 10.85 20.39 -5.66
C LYS A 302 12.03 19.42 -5.69
N CYS A 303 12.88 19.53 -6.71
CA CYS A 303 14.12 18.74 -6.81
C CYS A 303 15.07 19.34 -7.85
N ALA A 304 16.38 19.11 -7.69
CA ALA A 304 17.42 19.67 -8.57
C ALA A 304 17.48 18.97 -9.93
N SER A 305 17.28 17.65 -9.95
CA SER A 305 17.31 16.80 -11.15
C SER A 305 15.91 16.27 -11.50
N LEU A 306 15.81 15.53 -12.60
CA LEU A 306 14.56 14.86 -12.97
C LEU A 306 14.13 13.85 -11.87
N PRO A 307 12.87 13.85 -11.42
CA PRO A 307 12.42 12.98 -10.34
C PRO A 307 12.15 11.55 -10.82
N ASP A 308 12.80 10.56 -10.20
CA ASP A 308 12.53 9.14 -10.38
C ASP A 308 11.37 8.69 -9.48
N ILE A 309 10.14 9.05 -9.85
CA ILE A 309 8.94 8.74 -9.08
C ILE A 309 7.90 7.92 -9.84
N GLY A 310 7.12 7.16 -9.08
CA GLY A 310 5.98 6.39 -9.56
C GLY A 310 4.84 6.47 -8.55
N ILE A 311 3.62 6.14 -9.00
CA ILE A 311 2.46 5.97 -8.14
C ILE A 311 2.07 4.50 -8.14
N ARG A 312 1.82 3.95 -6.96
CA ARG A 312 1.26 2.61 -6.79
C ARG A 312 0.03 2.63 -5.89
N PHE A 313 -0.88 1.70 -6.09
CA PHE A 313 -2.23 1.67 -5.56
C PHE A 313 -2.46 0.37 -4.78
N TYR A 314 -3.14 0.46 -3.65
CA TYR A 314 -3.44 -0.68 -2.81
C TYR A 314 -4.92 -0.68 -2.47
N HIS A 315 -5.59 -1.79 -2.72
CA HIS A 315 -6.91 -2.02 -2.14
C HIS A 315 -6.76 -2.14 -0.62
N CYS A 316 -7.74 -1.60 0.11
CA CYS A 316 -7.78 -1.58 1.56
C CYS A 316 -9.12 -2.09 2.10
N ASP A 317 -9.09 -2.59 3.33
CA ASP A 317 -10.30 -2.82 4.11
C ASP A 317 -10.96 -1.48 4.52
N ARG A 318 -12.13 -1.55 5.13
CA ARG A 318 -12.85 -0.37 5.64
C ARG A 318 -12.01 0.49 6.57
N ASN A 319 -11.11 -0.11 7.34
CA ASN A 319 -10.23 0.57 8.29
C ASN A 319 -8.93 1.08 7.66
N TRP A 320 -8.87 1.15 6.32
CA TRP A 320 -7.71 1.64 5.56
C TRP A 320 -6.44 0.80 5.76
N ARG A 321 -6.58 -0.48 6.13
CA ARG A 321 -5.46 -1.43 6.15
C ARG A 321 -5.36 -2.09 4.78
N LYS A 322 -4.16 -2.16 4.21
CA LYS A 322 -3.92 -2.81 2.92
C LYS A 322 -4.43 -4.25 2.98
N THR A 323 -5.28 -4.61 2.02
CA THR A 323 -5.87 -5.94 1.96
C THR A 323 -4.78 -6.96 1.62
N GLU A 324 -4.62 -8.00 2.44
CA GLU A 324 -3.62 -9.06 2.24
C GLU A 324 -4.04 -10.09 1.16
N ASN A 325 -5.29 -10.01 0.72
CA ASN A 325 -5.87 -10.88 -0.29
C ASN A 325 -5.25 -10.62 -1.67
N ILE A 326 -4.44 -11.57 -2.15
CA ILE A 326 -3.74 -11.53 -3.44
C ILE A 326 -4.68 -11.45 -4.64
N PHE A 327 -5.91 -11.95 -4.53
CA PHE A 327 -6.90 -11.88 -5.62
C PHE A 327 -7.46 -10.48 -5.80
N VAL A 328 -7.54 -9.71 -4.71
CA VAL A 328 -8.07 -8.34 -4.71
C VAL A 328 -6.97 -7.32 -5.00
N GLN A 329 -5.74 -7.61 -4.56
CA GLN A 329 -4.59 -6.79 -4.93
C GLN A 329 -4.22 -7.02 -6.40
N SER A 330 -4.53 -6.04 -7.25
CA SER A 330 -4.17 -6.11 -8.68
C SER A 330 -2.69 -5.80 -8.90
N PHE A 331 -1.81 -6.80 -8.80
CA PHE A 331 -0.35 -6.57 -8.92
C PHE A 331 0.10 -6.01 -10.28
N PHE A 332 -0.67 -6.25 -11.34
CA PHE A 332 -0.34 -5.81 -12.70
C PHE A 332 -0.88 -4.41 -13.02
N HIS A 333 -2.03 -4.04 -12.44
CA HIS A 333 -2.70 -2.76 -12.70
C HIS A 333 -2.64 -1.78 -11.51
N SER A 334 -1.80 -2.06 -10.51
CA SER A 334 -1.66 -1.25 -9.30
C SER A 334 -0.52 -0.23 -9.37
N LYS A 335 0.12 0.00 -10.52
CA LYS A 335 1.20 0.99 -10.59
C LYS A 335 1.29 1.66 -11.94
N THR A 336 1.72 2.91 -11.92
CA THR A 336 2.01 3.68 -13.13
C THR A 336 3.28 3.16 -13.80
N LEU A 337 3.24 3.02 -15.13
CA LEU A 337 4.44 2.75 -15.93
C LEU A 337 5.24 4.02 -16.20
N TYR A 338 4.54 5.13 -16.46
CA TYR A 338 5.13 6.45 -16.70
C TYR A 338 4.27 7.52 -16.02
N LEU A 339 4.91 8.57 -15.51
CA LEU A 339 4.22 9.75 -15.02
C LEU A 339 4.52 10.94 -15.94
N ASN A 340 3.46 11.63 -16.36
CA ASN A 340 3.58 12.84 -17.13
C ASN A 340 3.82 14.02 -16.19
N TYR A 341 4.72 14.91 -16.57
CA TYR A 341 4.99 16.12 -15.82
C TYR A 341 5.20 17.31 -16.74
N ALA A 342 4.90 18.50 -16.23
CA ALA A 342 5.30 19.77 -16.79
C ALA A 342 6.44 20.38 -15.97
N THR A 343 7.34 21.12 -16.60
CA THR A 343 8.35 21.90 -15.88
C THR A 343 7.76 23.21 -15.39
N ALA A 344 8.16 23.66 -14.20
CA ALA A 344 7.76 24.96 -13.67
C ALA A 344 8.10 26.10 -14.65
N GLU A 345 7.18 27.05 -14.79
CA GLU A 345 7.40 28.22 -15.65
C GLU A 345 8.53 29.13 -15.13
N LYS A 346 9.11 29.93 -16.04
CA LYS A 346 10.20 30.84 -15.71
C LYS A 346 9.78 31.84 -14.63
N GLY A 347 10.52 31.85 -13.51
CA GLY A 347 10.31 32.77 -12.39
C GLY A 347 9.67 32.12 -11.17
N ILE A 348 9.08 30.93 -11.33
CA ILE A 348 8.61 30.10 -10.23
C ILE A 348 9.81 29.49 -9.48
N LYS A 349 9.77 29.55 -8.15
CA LYS A 349 10.79 29.01 -7.25
C LYS A 349 10.25 27.91 -6.34
N GLY A 350 8.94 27.85 -6.09
CA GLY A 350 8.31 26.94 -5.14
C GLY A 350 8.41 25.46 -5.51
N TYR A 351 8.54 25.14 -6.80
CA TYR A 351 8.67 23.78 -7.34
C TYR A 351 9.47 23.77 -8.65
N ASN A 352 9.79 22.57 -9.15
CA ASN A 352 10.53 22.35 -10.40
C ASN A 352 9.69 21.58 -11.43
N TYR A 353 8.87 20.63 -10.98
CA TYR A 353 8.03 19.80 -11.83
C TYR A 353 6.60 19.76 -11.29
N HIS A 354 5.61 19.72 -12.17
CA HIS A 354 4.20 19.66 -11.86
C HIS A 354 3.61 18.37 -12.45
N PHE A 355 2.90 17.59 -11.65
CA PHE A 355 2.27 16.33 -12.05
C PHE A 355 0.76 16.44 -11.91
N LYS A 356 0.02 15.99 -12.94
CA LYS A 356 -1.45 15.95 -12.97
C LYS A 356 -1.91 14.80 -13.87
N ASN A 357 -2.46 13.76 -13.27
CA ASN A 357 -2.92 12.57 -13.98
C ASN A 357 -4.31 12.14 -13.50
N VAL A 358 -5.08 11.54 -14.41
CA VAL A 358 -6.39 10.93 -14.10
C VAL A 358 -6.23 9.43 -13.87
N PHE A 359 -7.01 8.89 -12.94
CA PHE A 359 -7.05 7.46 -12.61
C PHE A 359 -8.49 6.94 -12.45
N PRO A 360 -8.83 5.72 -12.92
CA PRO A 360 -8.01 4.81 -13.71
C PRO A 360 -7.51 5.48 -15.00
N ASP A 361 -6.31 5.15 -15.47
CA ASP A 361 -5.79 5.87 -16.63
C ASP A 361 -6.52 5.45 -17.92
N PRO A 362 -6.67 6.36 -18.90
CA PRO A 362 -7.40 6.06 -20.13
C PRO A 362 -6.75 4.96 -20.99
N ASP A 363 -5.45 4.71 -20.80
CA ASP A 363 -4.71 3.67 -21.51
C ASP A 363 -4.92 2.27 -20.90
N GLY A 364 -5.64 2.19 -19.76
CA GLY A 364 -5.98 0.95 -19.08
C GLY A 364 -4.80 0.29 -18.36
N ILE A 365 -3.71 1.01 -18.10
CA ILE A 365 -2.54 0.49 -17.39
C ILE A 365 -2.88 0.27 -15.92
N VAL A 366 -3.38 1.32 -15.27
CA VAL A 366 -3.88 1.38 -13.90
C VAL A 366 -5.38 1.24 -13.92
N GLN A 367 -5.87 0.21 -13.24
CA GLN A 367 -7.28 -0.11 -13.15
C GLN A 367 -7.64 -0.48 -11.71
N PHE A 368 -8.89 -0.24 -11.35
CA PHE A 368 -9.46 -0.61 -10.05
C PHE A 368 -10.57 -1.64 -10.26
N PRO A 369 -10.23 -2.92 -10.44
CA PRO A 369 -11.23 -3.96 -10.76
C PRO A 369 -12.23 -4.19 -9.63
N TYR A 370 -11.84 -3.93 -8.38
CA TYR A 370 -12.70 -4.12 -7.20
C TYR A 370 -13.11 -2.79 -6.59
N SER A 371 -14.36 -2.68 -6.11
CA SER A 371 -14.78 -1.54 -5.31
C SER A 371 -14.30 -1.70 -3.87
N GLY A 372 -14.08 -0.60 -3.17
CA GLY A 372 -13.42 -0.60 -1.87
C GLY A 372 -12.67 0.69 -1.60
N ASN A 373 -11.94 0.69 -0.48
CA ASN A 373 -11.03 1.77 -0.14
C ASN A 373 -9.69 1.57 -0.85
N TYR A 374 -9.06 2.66 -1.29
CA TYR A 374 -7.76 2.60 -1.94
C TYR A 374 -6.77 3.61 -1.37
N ILE A 375 -5.57 3.14 -1.05
CA ILE A 375 -4.41 3.99 -0.75
C ILE A 375 -3.52 4.03 -1.98
N PHE A 376 -3.09 5.22 -2.38
CA PHE A 376 -1.97 5.37 -3.31
C PHE A 376 -0.72 5.87 -2.58
N GLU A 377 0.43 5.45 -3.06
CA GLU A 377 1.75 5.86 -2.58
C GLU A 377 2.56 6.42 -3.74
N ILE A 378 3.10 7.63 -3.55
CA ILE A 378 4.13 8.22 -4.42
C ILE A 378 5.46 7.75 -3.86
N TYR A 379 6.21 7.00 -4.68
CA TYR A 379 7.41 6.31 -4.23
C TYR A 379 8.58 6.55 -5.19
N ASN A 380 9.80 6.35 -4.69
CA ASN A 380 11.00 6.41 -5.51
C ASN A 380 11.12 5.13 -6.37
N THR A 381 11.17 5.25 -7.70
CA THR A 381 11.21 4.08 -8.59
C THR A 381 12.55 3.33 -8.56
N LYS A 382 13.63 3.97 -8.11
CA LYS A 382 14.95 3.35 -7.89
C LYS A 382 15.10 2.75 -6.48
N ALA A 383 14.30 3.20 -5.53
CA ALA A 383 14.31 2.75 -4.14
C ALA A 383 12.86 2.60 -3.63
N ASP A 384 12.20 1.52 -4.05
CA ASP A 384 10.75 1.31 -3.92
C ASP A 384 10.18 1.31 -2.48
N THR A 385 11.06 1.23 -1.49
CA THR A 385 10.74 1.35 -0.05
C THR A 385 10.58 2.81 0.40
N VAL A 386 11.11 3.78 -0.35
CA VAL A 386 11.03 5.20 -0.01
C VAL A 386 9.71 5.76 -0.50
N ILE A 387 8.83 6.08 0.45
CA ILE A 387 7.53 6.70 0.20
C ILE A 387 7.66 8.20 0.46
N TYR A 388 7.33 9.00 -0.55
CA TYR A 388 7.37 10.45 -0.46
C TYR A 388 6.06 11.06 0.01
N ALA A 389 4.93 10.48 -0.42
CA ALA A 389 3.61 10.90 0.01
C ALA A 389 2.59 9.79 -0.24
N SER A 390 1.42 9.90 0.39
CA SER A 390 0.32 8.97 0.16
C SER A 390 -1.01 9.69 0.23
N GLY A 391 -2.04 9.11 -0.39
CA GLY A 391 -3.39 9.63 -0.34
C GLY A 391 -4.42 8.51 -0.38
N ARG A 392 -5.69 8.91 -0.22
CA ARG A 392 -6.84 8.01 -0.07
C ARG A 392 -7.95 8.40 -1.02
N PHE A 393 -8.59 7.40 -1.61
CA PHE A 393 -9.80 7.55 -2.42
C PHE A 393 -10.66 6.29 -2.28
N ILE A 394 -11.88 6.33 -2.78
CA ILE A 394 -12.78 5.17 -2.76
C ILE A 394 -13.32 4.85 -4.15
N VAL A 395 -13.57 3.58 -4.38
CA VAL A 395 -14.23 3.06 -5.59
C VAL A 395 -15.53 2.41 -5.15
N VAL A 396 -16.64 2.74 -5.80
CA VAL A 396 -18.00 2.36 -5.44
C VAL A 396 -18.60 1.54 -6.56
N ASP A 397 -19.17 0.38 -6.24
CA ASP A 397 -20.15 -0.28 -7.11
C ASP A 397 -21.53 0.17 -6.69
N LYS A 398 -22.23 0.96 -7.50
CA LYS A 398 -23.56 1.47 -7.11
C LYS A 398 -24.63 0.39 -7.29
N LEU A 399 -24.60 -0.63 -6.44
CA LEU A 399 -25.52 -1.79 -6.49
C LEU A 399 -26.84 -1.54 -5.75
N THR A 400 -26.85 -0.61 -4.81
CA THR A 400 -28.03 -0.22 -4.04
C THR A 400 -28.21 1.30 -4.01
N GLU A 401 -29.46 1.73 -3.99
CA GLU A 401 -29.80 3.10 -3.60
C GLU A 401 -29.66 3.26 -2.09
N VAL A 402 -29.13 4.41 -1.67
CA VAL A 402 -28.96 4.77 -0.26
C VAL A 402 -29.81 6.00 0.00
N ARG A 403 -30.86 5.83 0.79
CA ARG A 403 -31.76 6.92 1.18
C ARG A 403 -31.33 7.44 2.54
N ALA A 404 -31.09 8.74 2.67
CA ALA A 404 -30.67 9.31 3.94
C ALA A 404 -31.44 10.59 4.25
N ARG A 405 -31.73 10.79 5.54
CA ARG A 405 -32.44 11.95 6.04
C ARG A 405 -31.64 12.59 7.17
N LEU A 406 -31.27 13.85 6.97
CA LEU A 406 -30.72 14.69 8.02
C LEU A 406 -31.87 15.32 8.82
N SER A 407 -31.75 15.28 10.15
CA SER A 407 -32.66 15.94 11.08
C SER A 407 -31.86 16.72 12.12
N LYS A 408 -32.40 17.86 12.50
CA LYS A 408 -31.81 18.84 13.41
C LYS A 408 -32.40 18.61 14.82
N VAL A 409 -31.57 18.34 15.83
CA VAL A 409 -31.97 17.80 17.15
C VAL A 409 -31.39 18.63 18.30
N LEU A 410 -32.26 19.02 19.24
CA LEU A 410 -31.90 19.86 20.38
C LEU A 410 -31.73 18.96 21.61
N LEU A 411 -30.53 18.88 22.16
CA LEU A 411 -30.24 18.00 23.30
C LEU A 411 -30.81 18.52 24.61
N SER A 412 -30.93 19.84 24.76
CA SER A 412 -31.44 20.52 25.95
C SER A 412 -31.92 21.92 25.57
N GLU A 413 -32.92 22.42 26.30
CA GLU A 413 -33.44 23.79 26.16
C GLU A 413 -32.48 24.86 26.70
N MET A 414 -31.39 24.47 27.38
CA MET A 414 -30.37 25.41 27.82
C MET A 414 -29.68 26.06 26.61
N ALA A 415 -29.40 27.36 26.70
CA ALA A 415 -28.68 28.10 25.66
C ALA A 415 -27.18 27.78 25.70
N ASP A 416 -26.79 26.68 25.05
CA ASP A 416 -25.40 26.26 24.85
C ASP A 416 -25.23 25.84 23.38
N PHE A 417 -24.20 26.36 22.70
CA PHE A 417 -23.88 26.00 21.33
C PHE A 417 -23.66 24.48 21.17
N LYS A 418 -23.34 23.75 22.25
CA LYS A 418 -23.19 22.27 22.23
C LYS A 418 -24.50 21.50 22.28
N ASN A 419 -25.64 22.15 22.51
CA ASN A 419 -26.94 21.47 22.49
C ASN A 419 -27.46 21.24 21.07
N TYR A 420 -26.75 21.80 20.11
CA TYR A 420 -27.13 21.91 18.72
C TYR A 420 -26.51 20.79 17.87
N VAL A 421 -27.29 19.76 17.52
CA VAL A 421 -26.73 18.59 16.82
C VAL A 421 -27.61 18.07 15.67
N ASN A 422 -26.97 17.45 14.70
CA ASN A 422 -27.59 16.70 13.62
C ASN A 422 -27.74 15.22 14.00
N GLN A 423 -28.77 14.60 13.42
CA GLN A 423 -29.01 13.18 13.35
C GLN A 423 -29.15 12.80 11.88
N ILE A 424 -28.57 11.66 11.48
CA ILE A 424 -28.71 11.11 10.15
C ILE A 424 -29.31 9.71 10.26
N ASP A 425 -30.47 9.54 9.63
CA ASP A 425 -31.13 8.25 9.45
C ASP A 425 -30.86 7.77 8.01
N ILE A 426 -30.30 6.58 7.88
CA ILE A 426 -29.82 5.99 6.62
C ILE A 426 -30.56 4.68 6.39
N GLU A 427 -31.18 4.55 5.24
CA GLU A 427 -31.94 3.40 4.79
C GLU A 427 -31.27 2.82 3.54
N VAL A 428 -30.93 1.53 3.59
CA VAL A 428 -30.24 0.79 2.54
C VAL A 428 -31.09 -0.39 2.13
N ASP A 429 -31.45 -0.48 0.85
CA ASP A 429 -32.24 -1.57 0.30
C ASP A 429 -31.34 -2.66 -0.30
N VAL A 430 -31.29 -3.82 0.34
CA VAL A 430 -30.38 -4.89 -0.09
C VAL A 430 -30.88 -5.55 -1.38
N PRO A 431 -30.09 -5.54 -2.47
CA PRO A 431 -30.44 -6.24 -3.70
C PRO A 431 -30.54 -7.75 -3.51
N ASP A 432 -31.40 -8.41 -4.30
CA ASP A 432 -31.60 -9.87 -4.21
C ASP A 432 -30.35 -10.71 -4.53
N SER A 433 -29.41 -10.13 -5.27
CA SER A 433 -28.11 -10.72 -5.58
C SER A 433 -27.13 -10.73 -4.40
N LEU A 434 -27.41 -9.98 -3.33
CA LEU A 434 -26.54 -9.83 -2.17
C LEU A 434 -27.19 -10.40 -0.91
N ASN A 435 -26.41 -11.15 -0.12
CA ASN A 435 -26.87 -11.58 1.19
C ASN A 435 -26.79 -10.43 2.20
N TRP A 436 -27.95 -10.00 2.71
CA TRP A 436 -28.09 -8.91 3.68
C TRP A 436 -27.22 -9.06 4.93
N TYR A 437 -26.83 -10.28 5.30
CA TYR A 437 -26.01 -10.55 6.47
C TYR A 437 -24.62 -9.88 6.40
N TYR A 438 -24.12 -9.63 5.19
CA TYR A 438 -22.81 -9.03 4.98
C TYR A 438 -22.81 -7.50 4.91
N ILE A 439 -23.98 -6.85 4.93
CA ILE A 439 -24.11 -5.40 5.08
C ILE A 439 -24.14 -5.08 6.56
N THR A 440 -22.95 -4.88 7.11
CA THR A 440 -22.78 -4.70 8.56
C THR A 440 -22.38 -3.29 8.93
N THR A 441 -21.90 -2.47 7.99
CA THR A 441 -21.22 -1.21 8.34
C THR A 441 -21.50 -0.08 7.36
N VAL A 442 -21.64 1.13 7.89
CA VAL A 442 -21.79 2.38 7.13
C VAL A 442 -20.86 3.43 7.72
N ASP A 443 -20.18 4.19 6.85
CA ASP A 443 -19.42 5.36 7.27
C ASP A 443 -20.06 6.63 6.73
N VAL A 444 -20.08 7.68 7.55
CA VAL A 444 -20.50 9.02 7.15
C VAL A 444 -19.33 9.98 7.27
N TYR A 445 -19.00 10.66 6.17
CA TYR A 445 -17.95 11.66 6.10
C TYR A 445 -18.57 13.05 5.98
N GLU A 446 -18.37 13.89 7.00
CA GLU A 446 -18.74 15.30 6.96
C GLU A 446 -17.67 16.09 6.19
N ASN A 447 -18.08 16.85 5.16
CA ASN A 447 -17.22 17.70 4.34
C ASN A 447 -15.97 16.96 3.83
N TRP A 448 -16.14 15.67 3.53
CA TRP A 448 -15.08 14.75 3.12
C TRP A 448 -13.84 14.72 4.02
N LYS A 449 -14.01 14.89 5.34
CA LYS A 449 -12.96 14.64 6.34
C LYS A 449 -12.65 13.14 6.43
N ILE A 450 -11.95 12.59 5.43
CA ILE A 450 -11.75 11.14 5.18
C ILE A 450 -11.02 10.40 6.32
N PHE A 451 -10.27 11.12 7.15
CA PHE A 451 -9.58 10.57 8.32
C PHE A 451 -10.46 10.55 9.58
N TYR A 452 -11.64 11.17 9.55
CA TYR A 452 -12.54 11.32 10.69
C TYR A 452 -13.97 10.84 10.37
N PRO A 453 -14.16 9.57 9.93
CA PRO A 453 -15.49 9.05 9.65
C PRO A 453 -16.33 8.91 10.91
N TYR A 454 -17.62 9.17 10.77
CA TYR A 454 -18.63 8.67 11.68
C TYR A 454 -18.96 7.21 11.34
N ALA A 455 -18.23 6.29 11.96
CA ALA A 455 -18.33 4.84 11.73
C ALA A 455 -19.50 4.18 12.49
N ILE A 456 -20.42 3.56 11.74
CA ILE A 456 -21.60 2.85 12.25
C ILE A 456 -21.44 1.34 11.98
N ASP A 457 -21.44 0.55 13.06
CA ASP A 457 -21.16 -0.89 13.02
C ASP A 457 -22.33 -1.72 13.57
N PHE A 458 -22.73 -2.74 12.82
CA PHE A 458 -23.71 -3.71 13.28
C PHE A 458 -23.10 -4.59 14.39
N GLY A 459 -23.79 -4.67 15.52
CA GLY A 459 -23.35 -5.44 16.68
C GLY A 459 -22.49 -4.66 17.68
N GLU A 460 -21.96 -3.49 17.30
CA GLU A 460 -21.27 -2.61 18.24
C GLU A 460 -22.25 -1.63 18.89
N ARG A 461 -22.30 -1.63 20.23
CA ARG A 461 -23.11 -0.65 20.97
C ARG A 461 -22.31 0.61 21.26
N LYS A 462 -22.15 1.49 20.27
CA LYS A 462 -21.67 2.86 20.54
C LYS A 462 -22.82 3.70 21.07
N LYS A 463 -22.50 4.64 21.96
CA LYS A 463 -23.48 5.50 22.64
C LYS A 463 -24.36 6.30 21.68
N TYR A 464 -23.89 6.57 20.46
CA TYR A 464 -24.57 7.46 19.53
C TYR A 464 -24.98 6.85 18.18
N THR A 465 -25.02 5.52 18.09
CA THR A 465 -25.37 4.80 16.86
C THR A 465 -26.41 3.72 17.12
N TYR A 466 -27.22 3.43 16.10
CA TYR A 466 -28.21 2.36 16.16
C TYR A 466 -28.38 1.69 14.80
N VAL A 467 -28.51 0.37 14.78
CA VAL A 467 -28.73 -0.42 13.56
C VAL A 467 -29.96 -1.31 13.75
N SER A 468 -30.86 -1.34 12.77
CA SER A 468 -32.08 -2.16 12.78
C SER A 468 -32.44 -2.69 11.38
N GLY A 469 -33.56 -3.41 11.30
CA GLY A 469 -34.05 -4.00 10.04
C GLY A 469 -33.77 -5.49 9.89
N PHE A 470 -33.49 -6.22 10.97
CA PHE A 470 -33.29 -7.67 10.90
C PHE A 470 -34.62 -8.41 11.10
N PRO A 471 -35.01 -9.38 10.25
CA PRO A 471 -34.33 -9.90 9.05
C PRO A 471 -34.92 -9.36 7.72
N SER A 472 -35.27 -8.08 7.62
CA SER A 472 -35.88 -7.52 6.40
C SER A 472 -34.85 -7.32 5.28
N LYS A 473 -35.29 -6.94 4.07
CA LYS A 473 -34.40 -6.51 2.97
C LYS A 473 -33.90 -5.07 3.10
N THR A 474 -34.42 -4.30 4.05
CA THR A 474 -34.03 -2.90 4.25
C THR A 474 -33.26 -2.77 5.55
N ARG A 475 -32.04 -2.25 5.51
CA ARG A 475 -31.23 -1.94 6.70
C ARG A 475 -31.38 -0.48 7.05
N ILE A 476 -31.53 -0.20 8.34
CA ILE A 476 -31.61 1.17 8.85
C ILE A 476 -30.43 1.40 9.80
N PHE A 477 -29.57 2.36 9.44
CA PHE A 477 -28.47 2.85 10.25
C PHE A 477 -28.81 4.25 10.74
N LYS A 478 -28.58 4.52 12.02
CA LYS A 478 -28.79 5.84 12.61
C LYS A 478 -27.55 6.26 13.33
N ILE A 479 -27.20 7.52 13.18
CA ILE A 479 -26.23 8.19 14.00
C ILE A 479 -26.81 9.51 14.51
N TRP A 480 -26.61 9.78 15.78
CA TRP A 480 -27.09 10.99 16.42
C TRP A 480 -25.91 11.75 17.06
N LYS A 481 -26.13 13.01 17.44
CA LYS A 481 -25.11 13.88 18.06
C LYS A 481 -23.91 14.19 17.14
N ILE A 482 -24.19 14.44 15.85
CA ILE A 482 -23.22 15.04 14.94
C ILE A 482 -23.24 16.55 15.16
N PHE A 483 -22.10 17.19 15.40
CA PHE A 483 -22.07 18.65 15.55
C PHE A 483 -21.98 19.29 14.17
N PRO A 484 -22.89 20.22 13.79
CA PRO A 484 -22.80 20.95 12.53
C PRO A 484 -21.53 21.83 12.42
N LEU A 485 -20.88 22.15 13.54
CA LEU A 485 -19.74 23.07 13.60
C LEU A 485 -20.12 24.44 13.00
N ASN A 486 -19.15 25.14 12.45
CA ASN A 486 -19.30 26.45 11.82
C ASN A 486 -18.77 26.35 10.39
N GLU A 487 -19.17 27.28 9.53
CA GLU A 487 -18.58 27.39 8.19
C GLU A 487 -17.06 27.62 8.35
N TYR A 488 -16.28 27.03 7.45
CA TYR A 488 -14.83 27.15 7.42
C TYR A 488 -14.39 28.59 7.19
N ARG A 489 -13.21 28.92 7.71
CA ARG A 489 -12.53 30.17 7.36
C ARG A 489 -11.99 30.01 5.94
N GLN A 490 -11.97 31.09 5.18
CA GLN A 490 -11.45 31.06 3.83
C GLN A 490 -10.30 32.04 3.66
N ILE A 491 -9.24 31.58 2.98
CA ILE A 491 -8.14 32.43 2.54
C ILE A 491 -8.06 32.42 1.02
N ASP A 492 -8.16 33.59 0.39
CA ASP A 492 -8.01 33.78 -1.06
C ASP A 492 -6.67 34.46 -1.37
N LEU A 493 -5.71 33.68 -1.89
CA LEU A 493 -4.35 34.13 -2.21
C LEU A 493 -4.17 34.54 -3.69
N ARG A 494 -5.26 34.61 -4.46
CA ARG A 494 -5.19 34.81 -5.92
C ARG A 494 -4.80 36.22 -6.33
N ASN A 495 -5.06 37.21 -5.47
CA ASN A 495 -4.77 38.61 -5.80
C ASN A 495 -3.28 38.96 -5.59
N GLU A 496 -2.54 39.05 -6.69
CA GLU A 496 -1.11 39.39 -6.72
C GLU A 496 -0.74 40.74 -6.09
N LYS A 497 -1.63 41.73 -6.18
CA LYS A 497 -1.37 43.10 -5.70
C LYS A 497 -1.38 43.15 -4.19
N ILE A 498 -2.20 42.27 -3.61
CA ILE A 498 -2.34 42.10 -2.18
C ILE A 498 -1.24 41.18 -1.65
N TYR A 499 -1.00 40.07 -2.36
CA TYR A 499 -0.06 39.03 -1.95
C TYR A 499 1.03 38.89 -3.02
N PRO A 500 2.11 39.66 -2.97
CA PRO A 500 3.20 39.58 -3.96
C PRO A 500 4.09 38.33 -3.74
N ASN A 501 4.73 37.84 -4.82
CA ASN A 501 5.66 36.70 -4.75
C ASN A 501 6.91 37.03 -3.92
N GLY A 502 7.42 36.04 -3.18
CA GLY A 502 8.74 36.07 -2.53
C GLY A 502 8.80 36.75 -1.15
N GLN A 503 7.67 37.20 -0.59
CA GLN A 503 7.60 37.70 0.79
C GLN A 503 6.59 36.88 1.60
N PRO A 504 6.80 36.70 2.92
CA PRO A 504 5.78 36.13 3.79
C PRO A 504 4.52 37.00 3.76
N VAL A 505 3.36 36.36 3.65
CA VAL A 505 2.07 37.03 3.53
C VAL A 505 1.24 36.87 4.78
N ILE A 506 0.55 37.95 5.15
CA ILE A 506 -0.39 37.98 6.27
C ILE A 506 -1.79 38.14 5.67
N PRO A 507 -2.77 37.29 6.03
CA PRO A 507 -4.14 37.43 5.54
C PRO A 507 -4.71 38.83 5.86
N ILE A 508 -5.34 39.50 4.88
CA ILE A 508 -5.87 40.88 5.05
C ILE A 508 -6.93 40.97 6.16
N GLY A 509 -7.67 39.88 6.40
CA GLY A 509 -8.72 39.81 7.43
C GLY A 509 -8.24 40.10 8.86
N GLY A 510 -6.92 40.20 9.06
CA GLY A 510 -6.31 40.55 10.33
C GLY A 510 -5.84 39.32 11.09
N ILE A 511 -5.96 39.35 12.41
CA ILE A 511 -5.72 38.17 13.25
C ILE A 511 -7.07 37.48 13.43
N ASP A 512 -7.09 36.17 13.19
CA ASP A 512 -8.28 35.35 13.42
C ASP A 512 -8.68 35.40 14.90
N LYS A 513 -9.99 35.34 15.16
CA LYS A 513 -10.53 35.27 16.53
C LYS A 513 -11.39 34.02 16.70
N VAL A 514 -11.55 33.60 17.95
CA VAL A 514 -12.46 32.51 18.35
C VAL A 514 -13.90 32.82 17.91
N ARG A 515 -14.58 31.87 17.26
CA ARG A 515 -15.90 32.05 16.61
C ARG A 515 -17.09 31.39 17.33
N LYS A 516 -17.02 31.17 18.64
CA LYS A 516 -18.06 30.46 19.44
C LYS A 516 -19.52 30.81 19.14
N PHE A 517 -19.81 32.08 18.85
CA PHE A 517 -21.16 32.60 18.60
C PHE A 517 -21.26 33.39 17.28
N TRP A 518 -20.25 33.28 16.41
CA TRP A 518 -20.18 34.04 15.17
C TRP A 518 -20.39 33.10 14.01
N GLN A 519 -21.46 33.32 13.24
CA GLN A 519 -21.70 32.56 12.02
C GLN A 519 -20.66 32.92 10.96
N GLY A 520 -20.08 31.90 10.32
CA GLY A 520 -19.20 32.08 9.18
C GLY A 520 -19.94 32.42 7.89
N GLU A 521 -19.19 32.91 6.90
CA GLU A 521 -19.70 33.08 5.54
C GLU A 521 -19.71 31.73 4.81
N ARG A 522 -20.47 31.64 3.72
CA ARG A 522 -20.57 30.43 2.91
C ARG A 522 -19.20 30.02 2.36
N ASP A 523 -18.85 28.75 2.56
CA ASP A 523 -17.56 28.18 2.17
C ASP A 523 -17.65 27.21 0.97
N MET A 524 -16.60 26.41 0.74
CA MET A 524 -16.52 25.36 -0.29
C MET A 524 -16.70 23.95 0.30
N ASP A 525 -17.44 23.81 1.41
CA ASP A 525 -17.61 22.59 2.19
C ASP A 525 -16.27 21.88 2.48
N GLY A 526 -15.20 22.66 2.72
CA GLY A 526 -13.88 22.16 3.08
C GLY A 526 -12.91 21.94 1.91
N GLY A 527 -13.27 22.44 0.72
CA GLY A 527 -12.48 22.33 -0.50
C GLY A 527 -11.38 23.39 -0.65
N CYS A 528 -10.70 23.36 -1.79
CA CYS A 528 -9.79 24.41 -2.24
C CYS A 528 -9.91 24.61 -3.74
N LYS A 529 -9.48 25.79 -4.22
CA LYS A 529 -9.30 26.06 -5.65
C LYS A 529 -7.95 26.69 -5.94
N VAL A 530 -7.04 25.96 -6.57
CA VAL A 530 -5.67 26.47 -6.81
C VAL A 530 -5.51 27.08 -8.20
N VAL A 531 -4.55 27.98 -8.33
CA VAL A 531 -4.19 28.57 -9.62
C VAL A 531 -3.08 27.74 -10.25
N GLU A 532 -3.36 27.17 -11.43
CA GLU A 532 -2.46 26.21 -12.09
C GLU A 532 -1.48 26.85 -13.08
N GLU A 533 -1.83 27.99 -13.69
CA GLU A 533 -1.08 28.53 -14.83
C GLU A 533 -0.33 29.83 -14.51
N GLY A 534 0.84 30.01 -15.14
CA GLY A 534 1.59 31.26 -15.10
C GLY A 534 2.51 31.41 -13.89
N MET A 535 3.05 32.63 -13.76
CA MET A 535 3.73 33.12 -12.53
C MET A 535 2.85 33.09 -11.27
N TYR A 536 1.57 32.76 -11.44
CA TYR A 536 0.53 32.69 -10.42
C TYR A 536 0.38 31.31 -9.81
N SER A 537 1.15 30.31 -10.25
CA SER A 537 1.22 28.99 -9.60
C SER A 537 2.24 28.91 -8.46
N GLU A 538 2.81 30.05 -8.04
CA GLU A 538 3.84 30.13 -7.00
C GLU A 538 3.32 29.76 -5.59
N TYR A 539 4.24 29.30 -4.73
CA TYR A 539 3.99 29.09 -3.31
C TYR A 539 4.29 30.34 -2.49
N LEU A 540 3.40 30.65 -1.54
CA LEU A 540 3.53 31.76 -0.60
C LEU A 540 3.69 31.24 0.83
N GLU A 541 4.61 31.83 1.60
CA GLU A 541 4.68 31.59 3.04
C GLU A 541 3.58 32.39 3.73
N VAL A 542 2.47 31.74 4.05
CA VAL A 542 1.33 32.35 4.75
C VAL A 542 1.53 32.28 6.25
N ILE A 543 1.37 33.40 6.94
CA ILE A 543 1.42 33.50 8.40
C ILE A 543 -0.02 33.55 8.93
N PHE A 544 -0.51 32.40 9.38
CA PHE A 544 -1.79 32.30 10.08
C PHE A 544 -1.61 32.78 11.52
N ARG A 545 -2.58 33.54 12.03
CA ARG A 545 -2.53 34.12 13.38
C ARG A 545 -3.89 34.01 14.04
N LEU A 546 -3.93 33.54 15.28
CA LEU A 546 -5.13 33.35 16.08
C LEU A 546 -4.99 34.05 17.44
N GLU A 547 -5.90 34.98 17.73
CA GLU A 547 -6.09 35.60 19.05
C GLU A 547 -7.14 34.81 19.83
N ILE A 548 -6.80 34.45 21.06
CA ILE A 548 -7.66 33.69 21.97
C ILE A 548 -7.91 34.52 23.23
N ASP A 549 -9.16 34.58 23.67
CA ASP A 549 -9.52 35.23 24.92
C ASP A 549 -9.09 34.39 26.14
N ARG A 550 -8.84 35.05 27.28
CA ARG A 550 -8.34 34.39 28.50
C ARG A 550 -9.25 33.27 29.02
N GLU A 551 -10.57 33.38 28.83
CA GLU A 551 -11.51 32.36 29.30
C GLU A 551 -11.40 31.09 28.46
N THR A 552 -11.27 31.25 27.14
CA THR A 552 -11.02 30.14 26.21
C THR A 552 -9.67 29.50 26.49
N GLU A 553 -8.61 30.30 26.63
CA GLU A 553 -7.25 29.81 26.88
C GLU A 553 -7.16 28.91 28.11
N GLN A 554 -7.84 29.27 29.21
CA GLN A 554 -7.90 28.45 30.44
C GLN A 554 -8.62 27.11 30.27
N LYS A 555 -9.45 26.96 29.23
CA LYS A 555 -10.23 25.75 28.95
C LYS A 555 -9.55 24.83 27.92
N ILE A 556 -8.59 25.33 27.15
CA ILE A 556 -7.85 24.53 26.16
C ILE A 556 -7.02 23.48 26.90
N LYS A 557 -7.14 22.22 26.44
CA LYS A 557 -6.36 21.08 26.93
C LYS A 557 -5.68 20.40 25.76
N GLY A 558 -4.51 20.91 25.39
CA GLY A 558 -3.74 20.45 24.24
C GLY A 558 -3.11 21.61 23.48
N ASP A 559 -2.50 21.30 22.35
CA ASP A 559 -1.96 22.29 21.44
C ASP A 559 -2.99 22.67 20.37
N ILE A 560 -2.81 23.84 19.76
CA ILE A 560 -3.67 24.34 18.69
C ILE A 560 -3.01 24.01 17.36
N TYR A 561 -3.75 23.37 16.47
CA TYR A 561 -3.30 23.03 15.12
C TYR A 561 -4.16 23.75 14.09
N ILE A 562 -3.53 24.12 12.97
CA ILE A 562 -4.26 24.51 11.78
C ILE A 562 -4.59 23.29 10.92
N VAL A 563 -5.82 23.21 10.43
CA VAL A 563 -6.26 22.17 9.49
C VAL A 563 -7.03 22.81 8.34
N GLY A 564 -6.95 22.21 7.16
CA GLY A 564 -7.71 22.69 6.02
C GLY A 564 -7.53 21.78 4.80
N ALA A 565 -8.03 22.26 3.66
CA ALA A 565 -7.89 21.54 2.40
C ALA A 565 -6.42 21.27 2.02
N PHE A 566 -5.50 22.17 2.41
CA PHE A 566 -4.06 22.07 2.09
C PHE A 566 -3.31 20.95 2.83
N ASN A 567 -3.85 20.39 3.91
CA ASN A 567 -3.30 19.20 4.59
C ASN A 567 -4.34 18.07 4.66
N ASN A 568 -5.33 18.09 3.76
CA ASN A 568 -6.40 17.10 3.67
C ASN A 568 -7.10 16.86 5.03
N TRP A 569 -7.27 17.95 5.79
CA TRP A 569 -7.88 17.97 7.13
C TRP A 569 -7.15 17.15 8.20
N LYS A 570 -5.95 16.61 7.91
CA LYS A 570 -5.13 15.82 8.82
C LYS A 570 -3.90 16.65 9.25
N PRO A 571 -3.88 17.21 10.47
CA PRO A 571 -2.75 18.00 10.92
C PRO A 571 -1.50 17.13 11.16
N GLU A 572 -0.34 17.71 10.87
CA GLU A 572 0.97 17.15 11.18
C GLU A 572 1.64 17.93 12.33
N LYS A 573 2.77 17.45 12.83
CA LYS A 573 3.47 18.08 13.97
C LYS A 573 3.91 19.52 13.65
N GLU A 574 4.14 19.83 12.37
CA GLU A 574 4.50 21.16 11.88
C GLU A 574 3.32 22.14 11.84
N ASP A 575 2.07 21.65 11.90
CA ASP A 575 0.85 22.46 11.84
C ASP A 575 0.49 23.10 13.18
N VAL A 576 1.28 22.85 14.22
CA VAL A 576 1.07 23.42 15.55
C VAL A 576 1.33 24.94 15.56
N LEU A 577 0.40 25.69 16.14
CA LEU A 577 0.58 27.11 16.35
C LEU A 577 1.48 27.37 17.57
N LYS A 578 2.35 28.35 17.44
CA LYS A 578 3.25 28.83 18.50
C LYS A 578 2.73 30.14 19.07
N TYR A 579 2.79 30.29 20.39
CA TYR A 579 2.41 31.53 21.04
C TYR A 579 3.51 32.60 20.90
N ASP A 580 3.12 33.80 20.46
CA ASP A 580 3.94 35.01 20.44
C ASP A 580 3.51 35.95 21.59
N PRO A 581 4.28 36.05 22.69
CA PRO A 581 3.93 36.91 23.82
C PRO A 581 3.94 38.41 23.49
N ALA A 582 4.73 38.84 22.51
CA ALA A 582 4.83 40.26 22.15
C ALA A 582 3.59 40.72 21.35
N GLY A 583 3.11 39.84 20.47
CA GLY A 583 1.89 40.05 19.69
C GLY A 583 0.60 39.65 20.40
N ASN A 584 0.68 38.86 21.48
CA ASN A 584 -0.44 38.23 22.17
C ASN A 584 -1.35 37.42 21.23
N TYR A 585 -0.74 36.62 20.35
CA TYR A 585 -1.45 35.71 19.45
C TYR A 585 -0.67 34.40 19.27
N TYR A 586 -1.37 33.38 18.81
CA TYR A 586 -0.79 32.14 18.32
C TYR A 586 -0.54 32.26 16.81
N PHE A 587 0.54 31.69 16.27
CA PHE A 587 0.83 31.76 14.84
C PHE A 587 1.48 30.49 14.30
N VAL A 588 1.29 30.24 13.01
CA VAL A 588 1.98 29.19 12.25
C VAL A 588 2.28 29.70 10.84
N LYS A 589 3.40 29.25 10.28
CA LYS A 589 3.80 29.56 8.91
C LYS A 589 3.53 28.35 8.03
N LYS A 590 2.83 28.52 6.92
CA LYS A 590 2.52 27.45 5.96
C LYS A 590 2.82 27.91 4.55
N TRP A 591 3.55 27.09 3.80
CA TRP A 591 3.72 27.29 2.36
C TRP A 591 2.48 26.78 1.64
N LEU A 592 1.73 27.68 1.02
CA LEU A 592 0.54 27.35 0.24
C LEU A 592 0.74 27.76 -1.21
N LYS A 593 0.38 26.88 -2.15
CA LYS A 593 0.25 27.25 -3.56
C LYS A 593 -0.86 28.30 -3.67
N ARG A 594 -0.72 29.30 -4.53
CA ARG A 594 -1.79 30.31 -4.70
C ARG A 594 -3.13 29.66 -5.04
N GLY A 595 -4.17 30.11 -4.34
CA GLY A 595 -5.50 29.54 -4.44
C GLY A 595 -6.42 30.07 -3.36
N ILE A 596 -7.64 29.52 -3.34
CA ILE A 596 -8.60 29.67 -2.26
C ILE A 596 -8.57 28.40 -1.41
N TYR A 597 -8.49 28.52 -0.10
CA TYR A 597 -8.50 27.38 0.80
C TYR A 597 -9.48 27.58 1.95
N ASP A 598 -10.29 26.57 2.21
CA ASP A 598 -11.02 26.44 3.46
C ASP A 598 -10.09 25.89 4.55
N TYR A 599 -10.17 26.45 5.75
CA TYR A 599 -9.36 26.09 6.90
C TYR A 599 -10.06 26.38 8.23
N GLN A 600 -9.55 25.83 9.32
CA GLN A 600 -9.96 26.14 10.68
C GLN A 600 -8.88 25.78 11.70
N TYR A 601 -9.12 26.10 12.96
CA TYR A 601 -8.27 25.74 14.09
C TYR A 601 -8.90 24.65 14.96
N VAL A 602 -8.10 23.66 15.34
CA VAL A 602 -8.50 22.54 16.18
C VAL A 602 -7.57 22.38 17.38
N ILE A 603 -8.05 21.70 18.41
CA ILE A 603 -7.23 21.36 19.58
C ILE A 603 -6.90 19.86 19.52
N GLY A 604 -5.63 19.54 19.73
CA GLY A 604 -5.10 18.18 19.66
C GLY A 604 -3.87 17.97 20.52
N TYR A 605 -3.30 16.78 20.44
CA TYR A 605 -1.98 16.47 20.96
C TYR A 605 -1.25 15.56 19.97
N TYR A 606 0.07 15.59 20.00
CA TYR A 606 0.89 14.73 19.16
C TYR A 606 1.20 13.41 19.88
N ASP A 607 0.81 12.28 19.27
CA ASP A 607 1.09 10.93 19.76
C ASP A 607 2.41 10.42 19.17
N TYR A 608 3.47 10.51 19.97
CA TYR A 608 4.82 10.06 19.60
C TYR A 608 4.91 8.56 19.29
N THR A 609 3.98 7.73 19.77
CA THR A 609 4.02 6.28 19.51
C THR A 609 3.50 5.92 18.13
N LYS A 610 2.59 6.75 17.60
CA LYS A 610 1.97 6.58 16.29
C LYS A 610 2.47 7.56 15.24
N ASP A 611 3.27 8.54 15.65
CA ASP A 611 3.76 9.63 14.81
C ASP A 611 2.59 10.37 14.12
N GLU A 612 1.55 10.71 14.90
CA GLU A 612 0.34 11.37 14.39
C GLU A 612 -0.23 12.40 15.37
N VAL A 613 -0.89 13.43 14.85
CA VAL A 613 -1.67 14.37 15.68
C VAL A 613 -3.07 13.81 15.92
N VAL A 614 -3.43 13.62 17.20
CA VAL A 614 -4.77 13.23 17.61
C VAL A 614 -5.57 14.47 17.93
N VAL A 615 -6.55 14.78 17.08
CA VAL A 615 -7.49 15.89 17.28
C VAL A 615 -8.54 15.48 18.31
N VAL A 616 -8.74 16.32 19.33
CA VAL A 616 -9.68 16.05 20.44
C VAL A 616 -10.86 17.00 20.51
N ASP A 617 -10.74 18.20 19.94
CA ASP A 617 -11.81 19.20 19.94
C ASP A 617 -11.82 20.01 18.63
N TRP A 618 -12.94 19.91 17.92
CA TRP A 618 -13.26 20.66 16.70
C TRP A 618 -14.12 21.91 16.97
N LEU A 619 -14.67 22.04 18.19
CA LEU A 619 -15.70 23.00 18.56
C LEU A 619 -15.13 24.20 19.33
N GLY A 620 -14.16 23.96 20.21
CA GLY A 620 -13.74 24.94 21.23
C GLY A 620 -13.33 26.30 20.69
N LEU A 621 -12.74 26.33 19.49
CA LEU A 621 -12.23 27.54 18.83
C LEU A 621 -13.18 28.06 17.74
N GLU A 622 -13.90 27.19 17.05
CA GLU A 622 -14.71 27.54 15.88
C GLU A 622 -16.20 27.72 16.19
N GLY A 623 -16.67 27.17 17.31
CA GLY A 623 -18.07 27.21 17.70
C GLY A 623 -18.90 26.12 17.02
N ASN A 624 -20.21 26.24 17.20
CA ASN A 624 -21.20 25.33 16.62
C ASN A 624 -22.46 26.12 16.32
N ASP A 625 -22.82 26.21 15.06
CA ASP A 625 -23.98 26.92 14.58
C ASP A 625 -24.93 25.91 13.89
N TRP A 626 -26.18 25.94 14.30
CA TRP A 626 -27.21 25.05 13.76
C TRP A 626 -27.60 25.41 12.31
N GLN A 627 -27.25 26.62 11.85
CA GLN A 627 -27.46 27.05 10.47
C GLN A 627 -26.37 26.61 9.50
N THR A 628 -25.22 26.15 10.00
CA THR A 628 -24.11 25.66 9.17
C THR A 628 -24.58 24.56 8.21
N SER A 629 -24.20 24.68 6.94
CA SER A 629 -24.64 23.77 5.88
C SER A 629 -23.52 22.85 5.43
N ASN A 630 -23.41 21.68 6.06
CA ASN A 630 -22.40 20.68 5.68
C ASN A 630 -22.91 19.70 4.62
N SER A 631 -21.96 19.19 3.84
CA SER A 631 -22.14 18.00 3.00
C SER A 631 -21.80 16.73 3.77
N TYR A 632 -22.70 15.75 3.75
CA TYR A 632 -22.47 14.43 4.35
C TYR A 632 -22.45 13.35 3.28
N TYR A 633 -21.33 12.66 3.15
CA TYR A 633 -21.13 11.57 2.22
C TYR A 633 -21.25 10.23 2.94
N ILE A 634 -22.12 9.36 2.46
CA ILE A 634 -22.50 8.12 3.12
C ILE A 634 -21.99 6.96 2.27
N VAL A 635 -21.19 6.08 2.87
CA VAL A 635 -20.54 4.94 2.22
C VAL A 635 -21.05 3.66 2.87
N VAL A 636 -21.60 2.75 2.06
CA VAL A 636 -22.14 1.47 2.51
C VAL A 636 -21.19 0.33 2.13
N TYR A 637 -20.70 -0.38 3.13
CA TYR A 637 -19.79 -1.51 2.93
C TYR A 637 -20.52 -2.85 3.00
N TYR A 638 -20.03 -3.78 2.19
CA TYR A 638 -20.44 -5.17 2.09
C TYR A 638 -19.22 -6.07 2.30
N LYS A 639 -19.27 -6.96 3.29
CA LYS A 639 -18.22 -7.97 3.48
C LYS A 639 -18.36 -9.08 2.46
N ASP A 640 -17.78 -8.89 1.28
CA ASP A 640 -17.93 -9.81 0.16
C ASP A 640 -17.13 -11.09 0.44
N PRO A 641 -17.77 -12.28 0.51
CA PRO A 641 -17.07 -13.53 0.77
C PRO A 641 -16.28 -14.04 -0.45
N GLN A 642 -16.48 -13.44 -1.64
CA GLN A 642 -15.76 -13.83 -2.84
C GLN A 642 -14.25 -13.61 -2.71
N PHE A 643 -13.49 -14.39 -3.48
CA PHE A 643 -12.03 -14.29 -3.56
C PHE A 643 -11.29 -14.47 -2.22
N GLY A 644 -11.92 -15.01 -1.18
CA GLY A 644 -11.32 -15.14 0.15
C GLY A 644 -11.64 -13.99 1.12
N GLY A 645 -12.54 -13.08 0.74
CA GLY A 645 -13.02 -12.02 1.62
C GLY A 645 -12.40 -10.66 1.32
N PHE A 646 -13.23 -9.62 1.16
CA PHE A 646 -12.82 -8.22 1.18
C PHE A 646 -13.99 -7.28 1.51
N ASP A 647 -13.67 -6.03 1.87
CA ASP A 647 -14.68 -4.99 2.10
C ASP A 647 -14.99 -4.28 0.78
N ARG A 648 -16.13 -4.61 0.18
CA ARG A 648 -16.65 -4.01 -1.04
C ARG A 648 -17.50 -2.80 -0.69
N ILE A 649 -17.46 -1.72 -1.48
CA ILE A 649 -18.40 -0.60 -1.33
C ILE A 649 -19.53 -0.77 -2.36
N ILE A 650 -20.76 -0.85 -1.87
CA ILE A 650 -21.95 -1.19 -2.69
C ILE A 650 -22.97 -0.05 -2.83
N GLY A 651 -22.76 1.04 -2.10
CA GLY A 651 -23.66 2.18 -2.07
C GLY A 651 -22.93 3.45 -1.65
N PHE A 652 -23.28 4.55 -2.30
CA PHE A 652 -22.74 5.88 -2.04
C PHE A 652 -23.84 6.92 -2.26
N THR A 653 -23.97 7.87 -1.35
CA THR A 653 -24.87 9.02 -1.52
C THR A 653 -24.35 10.25 -0.81
N LYS A 654 -24.78 11.43 -1.26
CA LYS A 654 -24.50 12.73 -0.65
C LYS A 654 -25.81 13.36 -0.20
N ILE A 655 -25.84 13.85 1.03
CA ILE A 655 -26.90 14.74 1.52
C ILE A 655 -26.29 16.07 1.97
N LYS A 656 -27.06 17.15 1.90
CA LYS A 656 -26.67 18.48 2.39
C LYS A 656 -27.59 18.91 3.53
N GLY A 657 -27.00 19.47 4.59
CA GLY A 657 -27.70 19.84 5.84
C GLY A 657 -28.17 21.29 5.93
#